data_AF-A0A975I5C0-F1
#
_entry.id   AF-A0A975I5C0-F1
#
_cell.length_a   1.000
_cell.length_b   1.000
_cell.length_c   1.000
_cell.angle_alpha   90.00
_cell.angle_beta   90.00
_cell.angle_gamma   90.00
#
_symmetry.space_group_name_H-M   'P 1'
#
loop_
_entity.id
_entity.type
_entity.pdbx_description
1 polymer ?
#
loop_
_entity_poly.entity_id
_entity_poly.type
_entity_poly.pdbx_seq_one_letter_code
_entity_poly.pdbx_strand_id
1 'polypeptide(L)'
;MKTIFHLLLTAAALHAGVVEYELEVAEKPWAPEGLKPVKALTINGGIPGPTLRFRVGDTARITVKNRLQNEETSTHWHGLLVPNAQDGVPYLTTPPIKAGTDHVFEFPLKHPGTYWYHSHTGLQEQRGVYGSIVVEPRGGEAIHADAEHVLVISDWTRENPNEVMRTLMRGSDWYSIRKGNAQSISGAMKAGALADYFQRERSRMAPMDVSDVAYDAFLINGRRQVELGGKPGQKIRLRVINAGASSYFYLSSSTGPLTIVAADGPAVEPVKSDRLLIGIAETYDLIVTIPKSGKWEFRATSQDGSGHASAFLGNGELHPAQDPPKPDLYRMDDMLTGALSAMDMDSMSDAMDEPRPPAPYAKLRSPAATTISPSAPRRTLELRLTGNMERYVWSINGKTAREDGVIKVSRGEVLRLEFVNDTMMHHPMHLHGHFFRVIDGKDDSHAPLKHTIDVPPMGRRTIEFLADEHGDWLFHCHLLYHMHTGMSRVFSYDDQGEDHTPDLGEMAEDPIYFMADGNIQSHMSMGMLTLMNARNDFTASWDVGIHHDHMGGHDYDYEADFAWKRYIDPNFRTLLGYRLTNDPDAEDRFIGGIEYRLPYMVWTGLTIDSEGDARITAMKDFQLTPRLSLMTNLEYDTGSQFRWSTGLSYTLTKRLSLITEYDSDHGFGGGIGFRF
;
A
#
# COMPACT_ATOMS: atom_id res chain seq x y z
N MET A 1 -32.23 64.16 -32.83
CA MET A 1 -32.29 62.72 -32.46
C MET A 1 -30.93 62.34 -31.89
N LYS A 2 -30.83 62.18 -30.56
CA LYS A 2 -29.64 61.67 -29.87
C LYS A 2 -29.99 60.28 -29.34
N THR A 3 -29.30 59.27 -29.83
CA THR A 3 -29.50 57.87 -29.46
C THR A 3 -28.72 57.61 -28.17
N ILE A 4 -29.42 57.26 -27.09
CA ILE A 4 -28.84 56.81 -25.82
C ILE A 4 -28.82 55.28 -25.86
N PHE A 5 -27.61 54.69 -25.87
CA PHE A 5 -27.42 53.27 -25.62
C PHE A 5 -27.38 53.07 -24.09
N HIS A 6 -28.38 52.38 -23.52
CA HIS A 6 -28.29 51.86 -22.16
C HIS A 6 -27.56 50.52 -22.20
N LEU A 7 -26.39 50.48 -21.57
CA LEU A 7 -25.67 49.25 -21.25
C LEU A 7 -26.33 48.63 -20.01
N LEU A 8 -27.12 47.57 -20.20
CA LEU A 8 -27.62 46.75 -19.10
C LEU A 8 -26.48 45.87 -18.60
N LEU A 9 -25.87 46.24 -17.47
CA LEU A 9 -25.05 45.36 -16.66
C LEU A 9 -25.99 44.40 -15.92
N THR A 10 -26.15 43.18 -16.41
CA THR A 10 -26.75 42.09 -15.62
C THR A 10 -25.69 41.55 -14.67
N ALA A 11 -25.77 41.96 -13.40
CA ALA A 11 -25.10 41.28 -12.30
C ALA A 11 -25.70 39.87 -12.18
N ALA A 12 -24.96 38.84 -12.59
CA ALA A 12 -25.35 37.45 -12.34
C ALA A 12 -25.21 37.18 -10.84
N ALA A 13 -26.34 37.09 -10.14
CA ALA A 13 -26.39 36.62 -8.76
C ALA A 13 -26.04 35.13 -8.73
N LEU A 14 -24.79 34.79 -8.37
CA LEU A 14 -24.32 33.43 -8.12
C LEU A 14 -25.04 32.84 -6.89
N HIS A 15 -26.10 32.10 -7.13
CA HIS A 15 -26.77 31.29 -6.10
C HIS A 15 -26.11 29.92 -5.99
N ALA A 16 -26.04 29.41 -4.75
CA ALA A 16 -25.80 27.99 -4.47
C ALA A 16 -26.78 27.14 -5.28
N GLY A 17 -26.26 26.22 -6.10
CA GLY A 17 -27.05 25.35 -6.96
C GLY A 17 -26.91 23.88 -6.59
N VAL A 18 -27.85 23.06 -7.05
CA VAL A 18 -27.62 21.62 -7.13
C VAL A 18 -26.81 21.36 -8.39
N VAL A 19 -25.67 20.69 -8.26
CA VAL A 19 -24.80 20.31 -9.37
C VAL A 19 -24.84 18.79 -9.50
N GLU A 20 -25.25 18.32 -10.68
CA GLU A 20 -25.55 16.92 -10.93
C GLU A 20 -24.48 16.23 -11.78
N TYR A 21 -24.11 15.02 -11.40
CA TYR A 21 -23.23 14.14 -12.17
C TYR A 21 -23.78 12.71 -12.21
N GLU A 22 -23.45 11.99 -13.28
CA GLU A 22 -23.65 10.55 -13.38
C GLU A 22 -22.31 9.84 -13.60
N LEU A 23 -22.06 8.81 -12.80
CA LEU A 23 -20.84 8.00 -12.84
C LEU A 23 -21.22 6.55 -13.13
N GLU A 24 -21.00 6.10 -14.36
CA GLU A 24 -21.21 4.71 -14.77
C GLU A 24 -19.94 3.89 -14.53
N VAL A 25 -20.00 2.93 -13.62
CA VAL A 25 -18.95 1.94 -13.37
C VAL A 25 -19.22 0.71 -14.25
N ALA A 26 -18.30 0.42 -15.16
CA ALA A 26 -18.44 -0.69 -16.11
C ALA A 26 -17.10 -1.40 -16.37
N GLU A 27 -17.13 -2.72 -16.56
CA GLU A 27 -15.98 -3.50 -17.00
C GLU A 27 -15.75 -3.32 -18.50
N LYS A 28 -14.56 -2.84 -18.88
CA LYS A 28 -14.16 -2.66 -20.29
C LYS A 28 -12.71 -3.08 -20.50
N PRO A 29 -12.34 -3.55 -21.71
CA PRO A 29 -10.93 -3.67 -22.08
C PRO A 29 -10.25 -2.29 -22.03
N TRP A 30 -9.21 -2.16 -21.22
CA TRP A 30 -8.46 -0.90 -21.08
C TRP A 30 -6.98 -1.18 -20.82
N ALA A 31 -6.12 -0.29 -21.31
CA ALA A 31 -4.71 -0.20 -20.94
C ALA A 31 -4.20 1.21 -21.24
N PRO A 32 -3.16 1.67 -20.53
CA PRO A 32 -2.42 2.85 -20.95
C PRO A 32 -1.69 2.56 -22.27
N GLU A 33 -1.34 3.63 -22.98
CA GLU A 33 -0.65 3.55 -24.27
C GLU A 33 0.62 2.70 -24.19
N GLY A 34 0.81 1.84 -25.21
CA GLY A 34 1.96 0.93 -25.31
C GLY A 34 1.82 -0.37 -24.51
N LEU A 35 0.75 -0.57 -23.74
CA LEU A 35 0.47 -1.83 -23.05
C LEU A 35 -0.70 -2.60 -23.65
N LYS A 36 -0.72 -3.92 -23.41
CA LYS A 36 -1.83 -4.78 -23.82
C LYS A 36 -3.07 -4.51 -22.93
N PRO A 37 -4.27 -4.31 -23.51
CA PRO A 37 -5.52 -4.18 -22.77
C PRO A 37 -5.81 -5.38 -21.87
N VAL A 38 -6.34 -5.11 -20.69
CA VAL A 38 -6.93 -6.10 -19.77
C VAL A 38 -8.34 -5.68 -19.40
N LYS A 39 -9.10 -6.58 -18.78
CA LYS A 39 -10.41 -6.23 -18.20
C LYS A 39 -10.19 -5.30 -17.02
N ALA A 40 -10.57 -4.04 -17.18
CA ALA A 40 -10.46 -3.00 -16.17
C ALA A 40 -11.86 -2.47 -15.81
N LEU A 41 -11.96 -1.75 -14.69
CA LEU A 41 -13.19 -1.07 -14.31
C LEU A 41 -13.04 0.41 -14.66
N THR A 42 -13.90 0.88 -15.56
CA THR A 42 -13.89 2.27 -16.03
C THR A 42 -15.04 3.04 -15.41
N ILE A 43 -14.81 4.34 -15.17
CA ILE A 43 -15.88 5.29 -14.81
C ILE A 43 -16.15 6.17 -16.03
N ASN A 44 -17.37 6.13 -16.56
CA ASN A 44 -17.75 6.79 -17.81
C ASN A 44 -16.82 6.43 -19.00
N GLY A 45 -16.28 5.20 -19.00
CA GLY A 45 -15.39 4.70 -20.05
C GLY A 45 -13.92 5.12 -19.92
N GLY A 46 -13.54 5.86 -18.88
CA GLY A 46 -12.16 6.29 -18.61
C GLY A 46 -11.56 5.71 -17.34
N ILE A 47 -10.23 5.73 -17.27
CA ILE A 47 -9.41 5.59 -16.07
C ILE A 47 -8.33 6.69 -16.14
N PRO A 48 -8.29 7.66 -15.22
CA PRO A 48 -9.28 7.90 -14.17
C PRO A 48 -10.68 8.26 -14.72
N GLY A 49 -11.68 8.24 -13.85
CA GLY A 49 -12.98 8.84 -14.08
C GLY A 49 -12.92 10.37 -14.27
N PRO A 50 -14.04 11.01 -14.65
CA PRO A 50 -14.09 12.44 -14.89
C PRO A 50 -13.77 13.26 -13.63
N THR A 51 -13.18 14.45 -13.83
CA THR A 51 -13.07 15.45 -12.76
C THR A 51 -14.43 16.09 -12.49
N LEU A 52 -14.92 15.98 -11.26
CA LEU A 52 -16.13 16.66 -10.80
C LEU A 52 -15.74 18.05 -10.29
N ARG A 53 -16.47 19.08 -10.72
CA ARG A 53 -16.18 20.47 -10.33
C ARG A 53 -17.41 21.07 -9.65
N PHE A 54 -17.17 21.60 -8.47
CA PHE A 54 -18.18 22.26 -7.64
C PHE A 54 -17.64 23.59 -7.13
N ARG A 55 -18.52 24.38 -6.52
CA ARG A 55 -18.16 25.54 -5.71
C ARG A 55 -18.61 25.32 -4.28
N VAL A 56 -17.91 25.97 -3.34
CA VAL A 56 -18.33 25.96 -1.93
C VAL A 56 -19.78 26.44 -1.81
N GLY A 57 -20.59 25.65 -1.12
CA GLY A 57 -22.01 25.85 -0.89
C GLY A 57 -22.93 25.35 -2.00
N ASP A 58 -22.41 24.74 -3.07
CA ASP A 58 -23.23 23.90 -3.94
C ASP A 58 -23.72 22.66 -3.19
N THR A 59 -24.78 22.03 -3.68
CA THR A 59 -25.18 20.67 -3.29
C THR A 59 -24.77 19.72 -4.41
N ALA A 60 -23.88 18.77 -4.13
CA ALA A 60 -23.58 17.69 -5.05
C ALA A 60 -24.74 16.71 -5.05
N ARG A 61 -25.21 16.34 -6.24
CA ARG A 61 -26.08 15.18 -6.46
C ARG A 61 -25.43 14.26 -7.48
N ILE A 62 -24.90 13.13 -7.05
CA ILE A 62 -24.10 12.24 -7.88
C ILE A 62 -24.78 10.88 -7.95
N THR A 63 -25.17 10.46 -9.15
CA THR A 63 -25.75 9.15 -9.39
C THR A 63 -24.66 8.18 -9.82
N VAL A 64 -24.32 7.23 -8.97
CA VAL A 64 -23.37 6.14 -9.29
C VAL A 64 -24.17 4.95 -9.83
N LYS A 65 -23.85 4.55 -11.05
CA LYS A 65 -24.53 3.50 -11.82
C LYS A 65 -23.64 2.28 -11.90
N ASN A 66 -23.98 1.21 -11.20
CA ASN A 66 -23.25 -0.05 -11.29
C ASN A 66 -23.73 -0.84 -12.52
N ARG A 67 -22.88 -0.98 -13.53
CA ARG A 67 -23.12 -1.78 -14.75
C ARG A 67 -22.22 -3.02 -14.81
N LEU A 68 -21.62 -3.42 -13.69
CA LEU A 68 -20.94 -4.69 -13.54
C LEU A 68 -21.97 -5.84 -13.51
N GLN A 69 -21.55 -7.02 -13.97
CA GLN A 69 -22.45 -8.17 -14.09
C GLN A 69 -22.67 -8.90 -12.75
N ASN A 70 -21.59 -9.14 -12.01
CA ASN A 70 -21.58 -10.04 -10.85
C ASN A 70 -20.88 -9.43 -9.62
N GLU A 71 -20.57 -8.14 -9.66
CA GLU A 71 -19.83 -7.45 -8.60
C GLU A 71 -20.63 -6.23 -8.13
N GLU A 72 -20.70 -6.04 -6.82
CA GLU A 72 -21.13 -4.76 -6.26
C GLU A 72 -20.03 -3.70 -6.40
N THR A 73 -20.35 -2.45 -6.10
CA THR A 73 -19.38 -1.37 -6.07
C THR A 73 -19.78 -0.37 -4.99
N SER A 74 -18.88 0.56 -4.69
CA SER A 74 -19.09 1.68 -3.79
C SER A 74 -18.34 2.89 -4.32
N THR A 75 -18.58 4.05 -3.73
CA THR A 75 -17.83 5.26 -4.06
C THR A 75 -17.73 6.12 -2.81
N HIS A 76 -16.52 6.28 -2.30
CA HIS A 76 -16.16 7.18 -1.22
C HIS A 76 -15.67 8.53 -1.76
N TRP A 77 -15.95 9.59 -1.02
CA TRP A 77 -15.63 10.98 -1.38
C TRP A 77 -14.44 11.48 -0.54
N HIS A 78 -13.25 10.98 -0.86
CA HIS A 78 -12.03 11.15 -0.08
C HIS A 78 -11.74 12.63 0.26
N GLY A 79 -11.77 12.92 1.56
CA GLY A 79 -11.50 14.25 2.13
C GLY A 79 -12.68 15.23 2.16
N LEU A 80 -13.83 14.87 1.60
CA LEU A 80 -15.06 15.69 1.73
C LEU A 80 -15.73 15.46 3.09
N LEU A 81 -16.20 16.55 3.71
CA LEU A 81 -16.98 16.50 4.95
C LEU A 81 -18.46 16.30 4.61
N VAL A 82 -18.85 15.03 4.46
CA VAL A 82 -20.20 14.61 4.10
C VAL A 82 -20.98 14.11 5.32
N PRO A 83 -22.32 14.08 5.31
CA PRO A 83 -23.08 13.33 6.32
C PRO A 83 -22.64 11.87 6.34
N ASN A 84 -22.59 11.23 7.51
CA ASN A 84 -22.07 9.86 7.67
C ASN A 84 -22.68 8.86 6.67
N ALA A 85 -24.01 8.86 6.49
CA ALA A 85 -24.69 7.98 5.55
C ALA A 85 -24.32 8.18 4.05
N GLN A 86 -23.66 9.29 3.71
CA GLN A 86 -23.21 9.66 2.36
C GLN A 86 -21.72 9.36 2.13
N ASP A 87 -21.01 8.82 3.14
CA ASP A 87 -19.57 8.61 3.11
C ASP A 87 -19.13 7.55 2.10
N GLY A 88 -19.96 6.56 1.79
CA GLY A 88 -19.71 5.64 0.69
C GLY A 88 -18.89 4.41 1.04
N VAL A 89 -18.70 4.09 2.33
CA VAL A 89 -18.06 2.85 2.78
C VAL A 89 -19.14 1.76 2.89
N PRO A 90 -19.07 0.68 2.08
CA PRO A 90 -20.09 -0.36 2.04
C PRO A 90 -20.20 -1.06 3.41
N TYR A 91 -21.42 -1.41 3.81
CA TYR A 91 -21.77 -2.08 5.08
C TYR A 91 -21.59 -1.23 6.35
N LEU A 92 -20.61 -0.32 6.38
CA LEU A 92 -20.37 0.57 7.51
C LEU A 92 -21.28 1.81 7.49
N THR A 93 -21.19 2.63 6.44
CA THR A 93 -21.86 3.94 6.38
C THR A 93 -22.91 4.02 5.29
N THR A 94 -22.66 3.38 4.14
CA THR A 94 -23.54 3.40 2.99
C THR A 94 -23.80 1.97 2.50
N PRO A 95 -25.02 1.61 2.05
CA PRO A 95 -25.25 0.29 1.47
C PRO A 95 -24.41 0.08 0.20
N PRO A 96 -23.93 -1.16 -0.08
CA PRO A 96 -23.23 -1.45 -1.33
C PRO A 96 -24.15 -1.27 -2.54
N ILE A 97 -23.62 -0.76 -3.64
CA ILE A 97 -24.34 -0.59 -4.90
C ILE A 97 -24.30 -1.91 -5.66
N LYS A 98 -25.39 -2.69 -5.59
CA LYS A 98 -25.45 -4.02 -6.20
C LYS A 98 -25.34 -3.96 -7.73
N ALA A 99 -24.89 -5.06 -8.34
CA ALA A 99 -24.78 -5.21 -9.79
C ALA A 99 -26.10 -4.83 -10.50
N GLY A 100 -26.00 -3.99 -11.53
CA GLY A 100 -27.16 -3.53 -12.31
C GLY A 100 -28.04 -2.48 -11.63
N THR A 101 -27.66 -1.96 -10.45
CA THR A 101 -28.42 -0.95 -9.70
C THR A 101 -27.70 0.40 -9.66
N ASP A 102 -28.43 1.43 -9.22
CA ASP A 102 -27.94 2.81 -9.12
C ASP A 102 -28.08 3.29 -7.66
N HIS A 103 -27.20 4.18 -7.23
CA HIS A 103 -27.31 4.89 -5.95
C HIS A 103 -27.09 6.38 -6.15
N VAL A 104 -27.87 7.21 -5.44
CA VAL A 104 -27.76 8.67 -5.51
C VAL A 104 -27.17 9.17 -4.21
N PHE A 105 -26.02 9.81 -4.31
CA PHE A 105 -25.43 10.56 -3.21
C PHE A 105 -25.85 12.02 -3.32
N GLU A 106 -26.26 12.62 -2.19
CA GLU A 106 -26.64 14.04 -2.14
C GLU A 106 -26.14 14.69 -0.85
N PHE A 107 -25.25 15.67 -0.97
CA PHE A 107 -24.65 16.37 0.17
C PHE A 107 -24.16 17.78 -0.18
N PRO A 108 -24.13 18.71 0.79
CA PRO A 108 -23.61 20.06 0.58
C PRO A 108 -22.08 20.10 0.58
N LEU A 109 -21.48 20.90 -0.29
CA LEU A 109 -20.05 21.17 -0.30
C LEU A 109 -19.71 22.29 0.69
N LYS A 110 -19.02 21.96 1.77
CA LYS A 110 -18.77 22.90 2.88
C LYS A 110 -17.43 23.62 2.80
N HIS A 111 -16.46 23.06 2.07
CA HIS A 111 -15.08 23.52 2.07
C HIS A 111 -14.45 23.43 0.66
N PRO A 112 -13.49 24.31 0.33
CA PRO A 112 -12.79 24.28 -0.94
C PRO A 112 -11.56 23.37 -0.90
N GLY A 113 -11.14 22.88 -2.06
CA GLY A 113 -9.90 22.10 -2.15
C GLY A 113 -9.85 21.14 -3.33
N THR A 114 -8.76 20.38 -3.36
CA THR A 114 -8.52 19.27 -4.28
C THR A 114 -8.77 17.96 -3.55
N TYR A 115 -9.76 17.22 -4.03
CA TYR A 115 -10.22 15.95 -3.46
C TYR A 115 -10.33 14.89 -4.56
N TRP A 116 -10.76 13.70 -4.21
CA TRP A 116 -10.92 12.62 -5.16
C TRP A 116 -12.01 11.66 -4.69
N TYR A 117 -12.40 10.74 -5.56
CA TYR A 117 -13.35 9.67 -5.23
C TYR A 117 -12.79 8.35 -5.71
N HIS A 118 -13.08 7.28 -4.98
CA HIS A 118 -12.64 5.93 -5.30
C HIS A 118 -13.58 4.88 -4.71
N SER A 119 -13.49 3.64 -5.19
CA SER A 119 -14.24 2.51 -4.62
C SER A 119 -13.64 2.06 -3.28
N HIS A 120 -14.51 1.76 -2.32
CA HIS A 120 -14.19 1.07 -1.07
C HIS A 120 -14.67 -0.40 -1.08
N THR A 121 -14.89 -0.97 -2.27
CA THR A 121 -15.31 -2.37 -2.45
C THR A 121 -14.16 -3.18 -3.04
N GLY A 122 -13.67 -4.17 -2.28
CA GLY A 122 -12.57 -5.03 -2.68
C GLY A 122 -11.38 -4.25 -3.28
N LEU A 123 -10.68 -4.87 -4.21
CA LEU A 123 -9.53 -4.26 -4.89
C LEU A 123 -9.92 -3.46 -6.15
N GLN A 124 -11.12 -2.87 -6.17
CA GLN A 124 -11.64 -2.16 -7.36
C GLN A 124 -10.87 -0.88 -7.69
N GLU A 125 -10.30 -0.21 -6.69
CA GLU A 125 -9.46 0.98 -6.88
C GLU A 125 -8.31 0.69 -7.85
N GLN A 126 -7.53 -0.35 -7.60
CA GLN A 126 -6.43 -0.79 -8.49
C GLN A 126 -6.91 -1.11 -9.91
N ARG A 127 -8.16 -1.55 -10.08
CA ARG A 127 -8.76 -1.87 -11.40
C ARG A 127 -9.21 -0.63 -12.18
N GLY A 128 -9.24 0.55 -11.55
CA GLY A 128 -9.55 1.82 -12.20
C GLY A 128 -10.73 2.61 -11.66
N VAL A 129 -11.35 2.19 -10.54
CA VAL A 129 -12.51 2.90 -9.96
C VAL A 129 -12.03 4.05 -9.07
N TYR A 130 -11.55 5.12 -9.70
CA TYR A 130 -11.19 6.39 -9.04
C TYR A 130 -11.29 7.58 -10.00
N GLY A 131 -11.45 8.79 -9.48
CA GLY A 131 -11.44 10.05 -10.23
C GLY A 131 -11.27 11.25 -9.32
N SER A 132 -11.27 12.47 -9.86
CA SER A 132 -10.92 13.68 -9.10
C SER A 132 -12.10 14.61 -8.83
N ILE A 133 -11.99 15.40 -7.77
CA ILE A 133 -12.96 16.43 -7.39
C ILE A 133 -12.21 17.74 -7.14
N VAL A 134 -12.73 18.84 -7.67
CA VAL A 134 -12.26 20.19 -7.35
C VAL A 134 -13.45 20.98 -6.80
N VAL A 135 -13.31 21.50 -5.58
CA VAL A 135 -14.28 22.41 -4.98
C VAL A 135 -13.68 23.81 -4.94
N GLU A 136 -14.17 24.69 -5.81
CA GLU A 136 -13.66 26.06 -5.91
C GLU A 136 -14.16 26.94 -4.75
N PRO A 137 -13.30 27.77 -4.14
CA PRO A 137 -13.74 28.76 -3.16
C PRO A 137 -14.64 29.83 -3.80
N ARG A 138 -15.71 30.25 -3.10
CA ARG A 138 -16.63 31.30 -3.61
C ARG A 138 -15.95 32.62 -3.93
N GLY A 139 -14.92 32.99 -3.16
CA GLY A 139 -14.15 34.22 -3.35
C GLY A 139 -13.07 34.13 -4.42
N GLY A 140 -12.95 32.99 -5.10
CA GLY A 140 -11.80 32.67 -5.92
C GLY A 140 -10.60 32.24 -5.07
N GLU A 141 -9.59 31.72 -5.76
CA GLU A 141 -8.37 31.21 -5.15
C GLU A 141 -7.55 32.33 -4.50
N ALA A 142 -7.07 32.09 -3.27
CA ALA A 142 -6.23 33.07 -2.56
C ALA A 142 -4.91 33.35 -3.29
N ILE A 143 -4.36 32.32 -3.95
CA ILE A 143 -3.13 32.42 -4.73
C ILE A 143 -3.47 32.32 -6.21
N HIS A 144 -3.25 33.43 -6.91
CA HIS A 144 -3.52 33.55 -8.33
C HIS A 144 -2.60 32.67 -9.18
N ALA A 145 -3.19 31.97 -10.14
CA ALA A 145 -2.52 31.26 -11.22
C ALA A 145 -3.21 31.62 -12.55
N ASP A 146 -2.43 31.64 -13.64
CA ASP A 146 -2.91 31.96 -14.99
C ASP A 146 -3.67 30.79 -15.63
N ALA A 147 -3.37 29.56 -15.20
CA ALA A 147 -4.05 28.34 -15.61
C ALA A 147 -3.96 27.25 -14.53
N GLU A 148 -4.80 26.23 -14.65
CA GLU A 148 -4.89 25.12 -13.72
C GLU A 148 -4.99 23.79 -14.46
N HIS A 149 -4.29 22.77 -13.95
CA HIS A 149 -4.42 21.38 -14.38
C HIS A 149 -4.58 20.45 -13.19
N VAL A 150 -5.50 19.49 -13.29
CA VAL A 150 -5.64 18.38 -12.34
C VAL A 150 -4.81 17.20 -12.83
N LEU A 151 -3.93 16.70 -11.99
CA LEU A 151 -3.02 15.58 -12.27
C LEU A 151 -3.31 14.45 -11.30
N VAL A 152 -4.04 13.43 -11.75
CA VAL A 152 -4.24 12.18 -11.00
C VAL A 152 -3.09 11.26 -11.33
N ILE A 153 -2.20 11.04 -10.37
CA ILE A 153 -1.09 10.08 -10.50
C ILE A 153 -1.53 8.71 -9.99
N SER A 154 -1.10 7.64 -10.66
CA SER A 154 -1.46 6.28 -10.28
C SER A 154 -0.42 5.26 -10.71
N ASP A 155 -0.48 4.09 -10.07
CA ASP A 155 0.18 2.88 -10.53
C ASP A 155 -0.77 2.01 -11.37
N TRP A 156 -0.21 1.18 -12.24
CA TRP A 156 -0.98 0.31 -13.14
C TRP A 156 -0.35 -1.07 -13.26
N THR A 157 -1.17 -2.09 -13.05
CA THR A 157 -0.81 -3.49 -13.27
C THR A 157 -1.82 -4.15 -14.21
N ARG A 158 -1.34 -5.01 -15.10
CA ARG A 158 -2.18 -5.90 -15.92
C ARG A 158 -2.59 -7.17 -15.18
N GLU A 159 -2.01 -7.40 -14.01
CA GLU A 159 -2.34 -8.54 -13.17
C GLU A 159 -3.67 -8.29 -12.44
N ASN A 160 -4.47 -9.35 -12.27
CA ASN A 160 -5.66 -9.26 -11.42
C ASN A 160 -5.21 -8.92 -9.98
N PRO A 161 -5.76 -7.89 -9.32
CA PRO A 161 -5.31 -7.51 -7.98
C PRO A 161 -5.42 -8.63 -6.93
N ASN A 162 -6.34 -9.59 -7.10
CA ASN A 162 -6.39 -10.77 -6.22
C ASN A 162 -5.18 -11.70 -6.41
N GLU A 163 -4.63 -11.79 -7.64
CA GLU A 163 -3.37 -12.51 -7.88
C GLU A 163 -2.16 -11.73 -7.34
N VAL A 164 -2.23 -10.40 -7.34
CA VAL A 164 -1.24 -9.56 -6.64
C VAL A 164 -1.26 -9.89 -5.15
N MET A 165 -2.44 -9.83 -4.52
CA MET A 165 -2.62 -10.17 -3.10
C MET A 165 -2.11 -11.59 -2.77
N ARG A 166 -2.51 -12.61 -3.55
CA ARG A 166 -2.03 -14.00 -3.37
C ARG A 166 -0.50 -14.10 -3.39
N THR A 167 0.14 -13.30 -4.21
CA THR A 167 1.62 -13.32 -4.35
C THR A 167 2.31 -12.68 -3.17
N LEU A 168 1.75 -11.57 -2.69
CA LEU A 168 2.24 -10.88 -1.49
C LEU A 168 2.10 -11.79 -0.27
N MET A 169 0.93 -12.43 -0.11
CA MET A 169 0.68 -13.38 0.99
C MET A 169 1.59 -14.61 0.96
N ARG A 170 2.06 -15.03 -0.23
CA ARG A 170 3.03 -16.13 -0.36
C ARG A 170 4.47 -15.73 0.02
N GLY A 171 4.74 -14.45 0.30
CA GLY A 171 6.09 -13.96 0.57
C GLY A 171 7.04 -14.12 -0.63
N SER A 172 6.52 -14.03 -1.86
CA SER A 172 7.29 -14.28 -3.08
C SER A 172 8.18 -13.09 -3.48
N ASP A 173 9.48 -13.31 -3.64
CA ASP A 173 10.47 -12.29 -4.08
C ASP A 173 10.24 -11.74 -5.50
N TRP A 174 9.30 -12.31 -6.27
CA TRP A 174 9.07 -11.97 -7.67
C TRP A 174 8.93 -10.46 -7.94
N TYR A 175 8.22 -9.72 -7.08
CA TYR A 175 8.06 -8.28 -7.28
C TYR A 175 9.37 -7.54 -7.03
N SER A 176 10.10 -7.86 -5.98
CA SER A 176 11.44 -7.29 -5.71
C SER A 176 12.40 -7.61 -6.86
N ILE A 177 12.35 -8.81 -7.44
CA ILE A 177 13.12 -9.17 -8.65
C ILE A 177 12.72 -8.30 -9.84
N ARG A 178 11.41 -8.12 -10.07
CA ARG A 178 10.90 -7.37 -11.22
C ARG A 178 11.27 -5.88 -11.14
N LYS A 179 11.22 -5.29 -9.94
CA LYS A 179 11.66 -3.90 -9.69
C LYS A 179 13.18 -3.73 -9.79
N GLY A 180 13.94 -4.82 -9.65
CA GLY A 180 15.40 -4.78 -9.54
C GLY A 180 15.90 -4.46 -8.13
N ASN A 181 15.05 -4.66 -7.11
CA ASN A 181 15.29 -4.36 -5.70
C ASN A 181 15.52 -5.61 -4.85
N ALA A 182 15.47 -6.81 -5.43
CA ALA A 182 15.77 -8.04 -4.70
C ALA A 182 17.21 -8.02 -4.18
N GLN A 183 17.36 -8.17 -2.86
CA GLN A 183 18.66 -8.18 -2.21
C GLN A 183 19.32 -9.55 -2.33
N SER A 184 20.65 -9.57 -2.45
CA SER A 184 21.39 -10.82 -2.58
C SER A 184 22.81 -10.67 -2.04
N ILE A 185 23.47 -11.78 -1.75
CA ILE A 185 24.89 -11.80 -1.33
C ILE A 185 25.76 -11.12 -2.40
N SER A 186 25.60 -11.48 -3.69
CA SER A 186 26.33 -10.85 -4.78
C SER A 186 26.06 -9.35 -4.92
N GLY A 187 24.83 -8.91 -4.63
CA GLY A 187 24.46 -7.50 -4.65
C GLY A 187 25.09 -6.73 -3.48
N ALA A 188 25.09 -7.32 -2.28
CA ALA A 188 25.76 -6.77 -1.11
C ALA A 188 27.28 -6.64 -1.32
N MET A 189 27.92 -7.65 -1.94
CA MET A 189 29.33 -7.58 -2.32
C MET A 189 29.62 -6.43 -3.28
N LYS A 190 28.79 -6.25 -4.33
CA LYS A 190 28.94 -5.15 -5.30
C LYS A 190 28.73 -3.78 -4.65
N ALA A 191 27.82 -3.68 -3.69
CA ALA A 191 27.56 -2.47 -2.94
C ALA A 191 28.59 -2.21 -1.82
N GLY A 192 29.52 -3.13 -1.55
CA GLY A 192 30.44 -3.04 -0.42
C GLY A 192 29.74 -3.13 0.95
N ALA A 193 28.58 -3.80 1.02
CA ALA A 193 27.67 -3.85 2.16
C ALA A 193 27.44 -5.28 2.68
N LEU A 194 28.44 -6.16 2.53
CA LEU A 194 28.32 -7.58 2.92
C LEU A 194 28.14 -7.74 4.43
N ALA A 195 28.80 -6.89 5.24
CA ALA A 195 28.65 -6.88 6.68
C ALA A 195 27.21 -6.51 7.08
N ASP A 196 26.64 -5.48 6.46
CA ASP A 196 25.26 -5.03 6.68
C ASP A 196 24.25 -6.12 6.34
N TYR A 197 24.45 -6.80 5.21
CA TYR A 197 23.61 -7.93 4.80
C TYR A 197 23.57 -9.02 5.87
N PHE A 198 24.73 -9.48 6.36
CA PHE A 198 24.77 -10.53 7.38
C PHE A 198 24.35 -10.05 8.78
N GLN A 199 24.53 -8.77 9.09
CA GLN A 199 24.05 -8.18 10.35
C GLN A 199 22.52 -8.13 10.38
N ARG A 200 21.87 -7.78 9.25
CA ARG A 200 20.42 -7.85 9.09
C ARG A 200 19.91 -9.28 9.26
N GLU A 201 20.52 -10.23 8.56
CA GLU A 201 20.20 -11.66 8.66
C GLU A 201 20.33 -12.15 10.11
N ARG A 202 21.42 -11.79 10.81
CA ARG A 202 21.64 -12.10 12.23
C ARG A 202 20.52 -11.54 13.12
N SER A 203 20.02 -10.36 12.79
CA SER A 203 18.93 -9.68 13.51
C SER A 203 17.54 -10.22 13.17
N ARG A 204 17.45 -11.22 12.28
CA ARG A 204 16.19 -11.83 11.79
C ARG A 204 15.26 -10.84 11.09
N MET A 205 15.86 -9.85 10.43
CA MET A 205 15.11 -8.87 9.65
C MET A 205 15.05 -9.31 8.19
N ALA A 206 13.85 -9.33 7.64
CA ALA A 206 13.65 -9.57 6.22
C ALA A 206 14.35 -8.49 5.37
N PRO A 207 14.71 -8.78 4.11
CA PRO A 207 15.24 -7.77 3.20
C PRO A 207 14.29 -6.57 3.10
N MET A 208 14.88 -5.37 3.06
CA MET A 208 14.13 -4.15 2.84
C MET A 208 13.50 -4.17 1.44
N ASP A 209 12.20 -3.91 1.38
CA ASP A 209 11.48 -3.55 0.16
C ASP A 209 10.84 -2.18 0.38
N VAL A 210 10.94 -1.28 -0.60
CA VAL A 210 10.48 0.12 -0.48
C VAL A 210 9.02 0.26 -0.94
N SER A 211 8.52 -0.70 -1.72
CA SER A 211 7.15 -0.70 -2.26
C SER A 211 6.76 -2.15 -2.53
N ASP A 212 5.59 -2.64 -2.14
CA ASP A 212 5.34 -4.10 -2.19
C ASP A 212 5.22 -4.68 -3.60
N VAL A 213 4.59 -3.93 -4.50
CA VAL A 213 4.17 -4.42 -5.81
C VAL A 213 5.04 -3.86 -6.91
N ALA A 214 5.34 -4.68 -7.92
CA ALA A 214 5.98 -4.22 -9.14
C ALA A 214 4.91 -3.93 -10.21
N TYR A 215 4.84 -2.68 -10.67
CA TYR A 215 3.83 -2.22 -11.62
C TYR A 215 4.30 -2.26 -13.08
N ASP A 216 3.35 -2.34 -14.02
CA ASP A 216 3.61 -2.28 -15.47
C ASP A 216 3.78 -0.86 -16.00
N ALA A 217 3.16 0.12 -15.35
CA ALA A 217 3.30 1.53 -15.67
C ALA A 217 2.97 2.40 -14.45
N PHE A 218 3.50 3.62 -14.47
CA PHE A 218 3.01 4.73 -13.67
C PHE A 218 2.38 5.76 -14.62
N LEU A 219 1.31 6.41 -14.17
CA LEU A 219 0.46 7.22 -15.03
C LEU A 219 0.17 8.59 -14.40
N ILE A 220 -0.02 9.60 -15.25
CA ILE A 220 -0.69 10.88 -14.96
C ILE A 220 -1.91 10.93 -15.88
N ASN A 221 -3.11 11.06 -15.30
CA ASN A 221 -4.38 11.11 -16.03
C ASN A 221 -4.53 9.95 -17.05
N GLY A 222 -4.15 8.73 -16.62
CA GLY A 222 -4.26 7.51 -17.44
C GLY A 222 -3.18 7.34 -18.51
N ARG A 223 -2.17 8.22 -18.56
CA ARG A 223 -1.09 8.18 -19.56
C ARG A 223 0.29 8.23 -18.91
N ARG A 224 1.29 7.61 -19.53
CA ARG A 224 2.68 7.70 -19.08
C ARG A 224 3.26 9.11 -19.26
N GLN A 225 2.80 9.81 -20.30
CA GLN A 225 3.20 11.16 -20.65
C GLN A 225 1.98 11.98 -21.04
N VAL A 226 1.86 13.20 -20.51
CA VAL A 226 0.81 14.17 -20.86
C VAL A 226 1.39 15.50 -21.28
N GLU A 227 0.78 16.14 -22.27
CA GLU A 227 1.11 17.51 -22.70
C GLU A 227 0.11 18.48 -22.06
N LEU A 228 0.59 19.38 -21.21
CA LEU A 228 -0.23 20.42 -20.58
C LEU A 228 -0.17 21.74 -21.38
N GLY A 229 0.93 21.97 -22.10
CA GLY A 229 1.15 23.19 -22.88
C GLY A 229 1.44 24.40 -21.98
N GLY A 230 0.93 25.58 -22.37
CA GLY A 230 1.16 26.83 -21.65
C GLY A 230 2.17 27.77 -22.32
N LYS A 231 2.14 29.03 -21.91
CA LYS A 231 2.94 30.13 -22.45
C LYS A 231 4.08 30.49 -21.49
N PRO A 232 5.23 30.95 -22.02
CA PRO A 232 6.32 31.46 -21.19
C PRO A 232 5.85 32.50 -20.16
N GLY A 233 6.34 32.37 -18.93
CA GLY A 233 6.01 33.27 -17.81
C GLY A 233 4.70 32.97 -17.08
N GLN A 234 3.86 32.06 -17.59
CA GLN A 234 2.61 31.70 -16.91
C GLN A 234 2.89 30.97 -15.59
N LYS A 235 2.15 31.35 -14.55
CA LYS A 235 2.01 30.60 -13.31
C LYS A 235 0.91 29.57 -13.48
N ILE A 236 1.27 28.31 -13.34
CA ILE A 236 0.36 27.18 -13.51
C ILE A 236 0.13 26.56 -12.14
N ARG A 237 -1.14 26.34 -11.79
CA ARG A 237 -1.53 25.52 -10.65
C ARG A 237 -1.66 24.05 -11.09
N LEU A 238 -0.91 23.17 -10.44
CA LEU A 238 -1.02 21.73 -10.60
C LEU A 238 -1.70 21.17 -9.35
N ARG A 239 -2.92 20.64 -9.51
CA ARG A 239 -3.66 19.94 -8.45
C ARG A 239 -3.33 18.47 -8.53
N VAL A 240 -2.37 18.02 -7.74
CA VAL A 240 -1.82 16.65 -7.80
C VAL A 240 -2.54 15.77 -6.78
N ILE A 241 -3.04 14.62 -7.23
CA ILE A 241 -3.74 13.62 -6.42
C ILE A 241 -3.02 12.29 -6.61
N ASN A 242 -2.58 11.66 -5.52
CA ASN A 242 -2.08 10.29 -5.60
C ASN A 242 -3.21 9.28 -5.41
N ALA A 243 -3.65 8.68 -6.52
CA ALA A 243 -4.65 7.62 -6.57
C ALA A 243 -4.02 6.25 -6.91
N GLY A 244 -2.72 6.08 -6.62
CA GLY A 244 -2.05 4.79 -6.74
C GLY A 244 -2.48 3.84 -5.64
N ALA A 245 -2.60 2.54 -5.93
CA ALA A 245 -3.04 1.57 -4.94
C ALA A 245 -1.97 1.28 -3.88
N SER A 246 -0.68 1.42 -4.22
CA SER A 246 0.39 1.17 -3.25
C SER A 246 1.68 1.96 -3.46
N SER A 247 1.69 2.94 -4.36
CA SER A 247 2.90 3.65 -4.74
C SER A 247 2.99 5.05 -4.15
N TYR A 248 4.08 5.31 -3.44
CA TYR A 248 4.54 6.66 -3.13
C TYR A 248 5.28 7.24 -4.33
N PHE A 249 5.22 8.57 -4.49
CA PHE A 249 5.95 9.27 -5.55
C PHE A 249 6.77 10.43 -5.02
N TYR A 250 7.94 10.66 -5.63
CA TYR A 250 8.64 11.92 -5.57
C TYR A 250 8.22 12.79 -6.74
N LEU A 251 7.63 13.94 -6.43
CA LEU A 251 7.28 14.97 -7.38
C LEU A 251 8.48 15.92 -7.56
N SER A 252 8.84 16.19 -8.80
CA SER A 252 9.88 17.16 -9.16
C SER A 252 9.48 17.93 -10.42
N SER A 253 10.06 19.12 -10.61
CA SER A 253 9.89 19.89 -11.84
C SER A 253 11.21 20.47 -12.33
N SER A 254 11.44 20.43 -13.65
CA SER A 254 12.56 21.15 -14.26
C SER A 254 12.28 22.65 -14.44
N THR A 255 11.04 23.13 -14.20
CA THR A 255 10.72 24.56 -14.23
C THR A 255 11.35 25.36 -13.08
N GLY A 256 11.81 24.68 -12.04
CA GLY A 256 12.29 25.24 -10.78
C GLY A 256 11.61 24.59 -9.57
N PRO A 257 11.82 25.13 -8.36
CA PRO A 257 11.21 24.60 -7.14
C PRO A 257 9.68 24.63 -7.21
N LEU A 258 9.05 23.57 -6.72
CA LEU A 258 7.61 23.49 -6.51
C LEU A 258 7.21 24.46 -5.40
N THR A 259 6.15 25.24 -5.59
CA THR A 259 5.58 26.04 -4.49
C THR A 259 4.28 25.40 -4.02
N ILE A 260 4.29 24.76 -2.86
CA ILE A 260 3.13 24.11 -2.24
C ILE A 260 2.21 25.21 -1.69
N VAL A 261 0.92 25.15 -2.03
CA VAL A 261 -0.09 26.14 -1.63
C VAL A 261 -1.34 25.55 -0.98
N ALA A 262 -1.57 24.25 -1.15
CA ALA A 262 -2.59 23.50 -0.40
C ALA A 262 -2.10 22.06 -0.17
N ALA A 263 -2.58 21.43 0.89
CA ALA A 263 -2.33 20.03 1.22
C ALA A 263 -3.64 19.39 1.73
N ASP A 264 -4.07 18.29 1.13
CA ASP A 264 -5.33 17.58 1.43
C ASP A 264 -6.60 18.44 1.31
N GLY A 265 -6.54 19.49 0.48
CA GLY A 265 -7.64 20.44 0.29
C GLY A 265 -7.42 21.80 0.94
N PRO A 266 -7.28 21.91 2.28
CA PRO A 266 -7.00 23.18 2.95
C PRO A 266 -5.74 23.88 2.42
N ALA A 267 -5.82 25.21 2.34
CA ALA A 267 -4.67 26.04 1.98
C ALA A 267 -3.58 25.97 3.05
N VAL A 268 -2.33 26.09 2.61
CA VAL A 268 -1.14 26.25 3.47
C VAL A 268 -0.44 27.55 3.15
N GLU A 269 0.35 28.07 4.09
CA GLU A 269 1.32 29.13 3.78
C GLU A 269 2.26 28.64 2.66
N PRO A 270 2.57 29.47 1.65
CA PRO A 270 3.38 29.02 0.51
C PRO A 270 4.77 28.53 0.91
N VAL A 271 5.07 27.27 0.59
CA VAL A 271 6.37 26.64 0.88
C VAL A 271 7.04 26.22 -0.42
N LYS A 272 8.32 26.53 -0.57
CA LYS A 272 9.12 26.02 -1.69
C LYS A 272 9.75 24.68 -1.35
N SER A 273 9.72 23.75 -2.30
CA SER A 273 10.44 22.49 -2.24
C SER A 273 10.96 22.09 -3.62
N ASP A 274 12.20 21.62 -3.70
CA ASP A 274 12.77 21.10 -4.95
C ASP A 274 12.19 19.73 -5.33
N ARG A 275 11.85 18.95 -4.29
CA ARG A 275 11.23 17.64 -4.42
C ARG A 275 10.20 17.45 -3.31
N LEU A 276 9.13 16.72 -3.60
CA LEU A 276 8.05 16.46 -2.65
C LEU A 276 7.72 14.97 -2.66
N LEU A 277 7.81 14.29 -1.51
CA LEU A 277 7.24 12.97 -1.34
C LEU A 277 5.73 13.10 -1.14
N ILE A 278 4.94 12.41 -1.98
CA ILE A 278 3.48 12.32 -1.86
C ILE A 278 3.09 10.86 -1.60
N GLY A 279 2.39 10.62 -0.49
CA GLY A 279 1.82 9.34 -0.13
C GLY A 279 0.52 9.05 -0.87
N ILE A 280 0.08 7.79 -0.81
CA ILE A 280 -1.23 7.40 -1.37
C ILE A 280 -2.32 8.23 -0.69
N ALA A 281 -3.29 8.69 -1.47
CA ALA A 281 -4.44 9.47 -1.04
C ALA A 281 -4.18 10.89 -0.52
N GLU A 282 -2.92 11.34 -0.54
CA GLU A 282 -2.62 12.76 -0.32
C GLU A 282 -2.91 13.58 -1.57
N THR A 283 -3.26 14.84 -1.35
CA THR A 283 -3.39 15.83 -2.43
C THR A 283 -2.53 17.06 -2.15
N TYR A 284 -1.96 17.64 -3.20
CA TYR A 284 -1.19 18.88 -3.11
C TYR A 284 -1.51 19.80 -4.28
N ASP A 285 -1.77 21.07 -3.98
CA ASP A 285 -1.79 22.12 -4.99
C ASP A 285 -0.40 22.75 -5.05
N LEU A 286 0.19 22.76 -6.25
CA LEU A 286 1.53 23.25 -6.52
C LEU A 286 1.46 24.40 -7.52
N ILE A 287 2.21 25.48 -7.28
CA ILE A 287 2.45 26.53 -8.26
C ILE A 287 3.83 26.31 -8.90
N VAL A 288 3.85 26.27 -10.23
CA VAL A 288 5.06 26.29 -11.06
C VAL A 288 4.98 27.45 -12.04
N THR A 289 6.14 27.99 -12.46
CA THR A 289 6.18 29.08 -13.44
C THR A 289 6.91 28.60 -14.69
N ILE A 290 6.27 28.68 -15.85
CA ILE A 290 6.89 28.26 -17.12
C ILE A 290 8.05 29.20 -17.46
N PRO A 291 9.28 28.71 -17.65
CA PRO A 291 10.42 29.54 -18.04
C PRO A 291 10.24 30.19 -19.42
N LYS A 292 11.17 31.11 -19.78
CA LYS A 292 11.05 31.97 -20.97
C LYS A 292 10.98 31.22 -22.31
N SER A 293 11.51 30.00 -22.38
CA SER A 293 11.53 29.15 -23.58
C SER A 293 11.70 27.70 -23.16
N GLY A 294 11.36 26.76 -24.05
CA GLY A 294 11.56 25.32 -23.82
C GLY A 294 10.31 24.59 -23.35
N LYS A 295 10.41 23.27 -23.37
CA LYS A 295 9.42 22.31 -22.88
C LYS A 295 9.95 21.69 -21.60
N TRP A 296 9.25 21.87 -20.50
CA TRP A 296 9.70 21.57 -19.15
C TRP A 296 8.88 20.44 -18.56
N GLU A 297 9.54 19.53 -17.87
CA GLU A 297 8.93 18.34 -17.31
C GLU A 297 8.54 18.57 -15.84
N PHE A 298 7.32 18.22 -15.50
CA PHE A 298 6.90 17.83 -14.16
C PHE A 298 6.87 16.29 -14.13
N ARG A 299 7.50 15.68 -13.12
CA ARG A 299 7.64 14.23 -13.04
C ARG A 299 7.18 13.71 -11.68
N ALA A 300 6.47 12.59 -11.71
CA ALA A 300 6.16 11.77 -10.55
C ALA A 300 6.94 10.45 -10.66
N THR A 301 8.04 10.34 -9.90
CA THR A 301 8.90 9.15 -9.87
C THR A 301 8.53 8.27 -8.70
N SER A 302 8.32 6.97 -8.92
CA SER A 302 7.97 6.03 -7.85
C SER A 302 9.07 6.01 -6.79
N GLN A 303 8.68 5.86 -5.52
CA GLN A 303 9.63 5.91 -4.41
C GLN A 303 10.75 4.87 -4.55
N ASP A 304 10.43 3.67 -5.00
CA ASP A 304 11.40 2.61 -5.23
C ASP A 304 12.30 2.81 -6.46
N GLY A 305 12.05 3.86 -7.26
CA GLY A 305 12.80 4.20 -8.47
C GLY A 305 12.56 3.25 -9.65
N SER A 306 11.51 2.43 -9.62
CA SER A 306 11.19 1.48 -10.68
C SER A 306 10.57 2.12 -11.92
N GLY A 307 10.06 3.35 -11.83
CA GLY A 307 9.59 4.12 -12.98
C GLY A 307 9.04 5.49 -12.63
N HIS A 308 8.47 6.18 -13.62
CA HIS A 308 7.86 7.50 -13.44
C HIS A 308 6.76 7.75 -14.47
N ALA A 309 5.99 8.81 -14.24
CA ALA A 309 5.10 9.44 -15.21
C ALA A 309 5.41 10.93 -15.35
N SER A 310 5.16 11.49 -16.53
CA SER A 310 5.60 12.85 -16.89
C SER A 310 4.46 13.73 -17.41
N ALA A 311 4.47 15.00 -17.04
CA ALA A 311 3.63 16.04 -17.59
C ALA A 311 4.51 17.17 -18.13
N PHE A 312 4.24 17.63 -19.36
CA PHE A 312 5.09 18.62 -20.02
C PHE A 312 4.41 19.99 -20.17
N LEU A 313 5.15 21.03 -19.81
CA LEU A 313 4.75 22.44 -19.80
C LEU A 313 5.57 23.23 -20.83
N GLY A 314 4.94 24.15 -21.54
CA GLY A 314 5.60 24.95 -22.59
C GLY A 314 5.85 24.17 -23.89
N ASN A 315 6.75 24.70 -24.73
CA ASN A 315 7.06 24.18 -26.07
C ASN A 315 8.53 24.46 -26.43
N GLY A 316 9.14 23.59 -27.25
CA GLY A 316 10.52 23.75 -27.73
C GLY A 316 11.46 22.64 -27.25
N GLU A 317 12.72 23.01 -26.96
CA GLU A 317 13.74 22.09 -26.43
C GLU A 317 13.30 21.47 -25.10
N LEU A 318 13.47 20.15 -24.97
CA LEU A 318 13.05 19.41 -23.78
C LEU A 318 14.07 19.59 -22.64
N HIS A 319 13.58 20.04 -21.49
CA HIS A 319 14.30 20.09 -20.22
C HIS A 319 13.72 19.02 -19.28
N PRO A 320 14.35 17.85 -19.15
CA PRO A 320 13.84 16.78 -18.31
C PRO A 320 14.02 17.08 -16.82
N ALA A 321 13.11 16.56 -15.99
CA ALA A 321 13.23 16.57 -14.55
C ALA A 321 14.19 15.46 -14.08
N GLN A 322 14.82 15.65 -12.90
CA GLN A 322 15.76 14.69 -12.35
C GLN A 322 15.07 13.73 -11.38
N ASP A 323 15.36 12.44 -11.55
CA ASP A 323 14.96 11.41 -10.60
C ASP A 323 15.73 11.58 -9.27
N PRO A 324 15.13 11.18 -8.13
CA PRO A 324 15.90 11.00 -6.91
C PRO A 324 16.96 9.92 -7.11
N PRO A 325 18.07 9.95 -6.35
CA PRO A 325 18.98 8.82 -6.25
C PRO A 325 18.20 7.54 -5.90
N LYS A 326 18.67 6.40 -6.44
CA LYS A 326 18.09 5.10 -6.07
C LYS A 326 18.27 4.87 -4.56
N PRO A 327 17.29 4.25 -3.89
CA PRO A 327 17.42 3.91 -2.48
C PRO A 327 18.60 2.93 -2.27
N ASP A 328 19.38 3.12 -1.21
CA ASP A 328 20.31 2.07 -0.74
C ASP A 328 19.48 1.00 -0.04
N LEU A 329 19.49 -0.21 -0.60
CA LEU A 329 18.69 -1.33 -0.09
C LEU A 329 19.45 -2.12 0.98
N TYR A 330 20.78 -1.99 1.06
CA TYR A 330 21.62 -2.81 1.95
C TYR A 330 21.98 -2.09 3.24
N ARG A 331 22.25 -0.79 3.19
CA ARG A 331 22.62 0.01 4.36
C ARG A 331 21.40 0.59 5.05
N MET A 332 20.98 -0.09 6.11
CA MET A 332 19.85 0.35 6.92
C MET A 332 20.11 1.68 7.64
N ASP A 333 21.38 2.02 7.90
CA ASP A 333 21.75 3.25 8.60
C ASP A 333 21.28 4.51 7.87
N ASP A 334 21.27 4.53 6.53
CA ASP A 334 20.77 5.69 5.77
C ASP A 334 19.25 5.86 5.94
N MET A 335 18.51 4.75 5.98
CA MET A 335 17.07 4.76 6.22
C MET A 335 16.73 5.10 7.68
N LEU A 336 17.49 4.54 8.63
CA LEU A 336 17.35 4.85 10.05
C LEU A 336 17.72 6.30 10.32
N THR A 337 18.76 6.82 9.66
CA THR A 337 19.14 8.24 9.73
C THR A 337 18.03 9.11 9.15
N GLY A 338 17.46 8.76 8.00
CA GLY A 338 16.29 9.45 7.45
C GLY A 338 15.07 9.42 8.38
N ALA A 339 14.80 8.27 9.02
CA ALA A 339 13.72 8.12 10.00
C ALA A 339 13.98 8.94 11.27
N LEU A 340 15.21 8.90 11.80
CA LEU A 340 15.64 9.67 12.96
C LEU A 340 15.62 11.18 12.66
N SER A 341 16.08 11.63 11.49
CA SER A 341 15.97 13.03 11.05
C SER A 341 14.52 13.46 10.80
N ALA A 342 13.63 12.52 10.46
CA ALA A 342 12.19 12.75 10.39
C ALA A 342 11.50 12.70 11.77
N MET A 343 12.23 12.40 12.84
CA MET A 343 11.78 12.39 14.24
C MET A 343 12.44 13.48 15.08
N ASP A 344 13.64 13.91 14.71
CA ASP A 344 14.43 14.91 15.43
C ASP A 344 14.13 16.32 14.90
N MET A 345 13.47 17.10 15.75
CA MET A 345 12.79 18.34 15.45
C MET A 345 13.71 19.49 15.00
N ASP A 346 14.99 19.43 15.35
CA ASP A 346 16.02 20.42 15.01
C ASP A 346 16.72 20.14 13.68
N SER A 347 16.74 18.88 13.20
CA SER A 347 17.39 18.46 11.95
C SER A 347 16.42 18.33 10.76
N MET A 348 15.10 18.46 11.00
CA MET A 348 14.06 18.35 9.96
C MET A 348 14.17 19.40 8.84
N SER A 349 14.73 20.59 9.09
CA SER A 349 14.95 21.58 8.02
C SER A 349 15.97 21.09 7.00
N ASP A 350 17.03 20.45 7.49
CA ASP A 350 18.16 19.99 6.69
C ASP A 350 17.80 18.69 5.95
N ALA A 351 17.01 17.82 6.59
CA ALA A 351 16.47 16.60 5.99
C ALA A 351 15.56 16.85 4.77
N MET A 352 14.99 18.04 4.64
CA MET A 352 14.14 18.42 3.51
C MET A 352 14.94 18.84 2.26
N ASP A 353 16.24 19.08 2.41
CA ASP A 353 17.15 19.40 1.30
C ASP A 353 17.91 18.15 0.82
N GLU A 354 17.68 17.01 1.49
CA GLU A 354 18.19 15.70 1.07
C GLU A 354 17.64 15.30 -0.31
N PRO A 355 18.37 14.51 -1.10
CA PRO A 355 17.88 14.02 -2.37
C PRO A 355 16.61 13.16 -2.25
N ARG A 356 16.30 12.62 -1.07
CA ARG A 356 15.10 11.82 -0.82
C ARG A 356 14.39 12.37 0.41
N PRO A 357 13.76 13.55 0.32
CA PRO A 357 13.21 14.21 1.49
C PRO A 357 12.01 13.41 2.03
N PRO A 358 11.78 13.41 3.36
CA PRO A 358 10.52 12.91 3.92
C PRO A 358 9.31 13.74 3.46
N ALA A 359 8.11 13.37 3.92
CA ALA A 359 6.91 14.16 3.71
C ALA A 359 7.07 15.60 4.26
N PRO A 360 6.45 16.62 3.63
CA PRO A 360 6.78 18.03 3.83
C PRO A 360 6.21 18.64 5.12
N TYR A 361 5.58 17.84 5.98
CA TYR A 361 4.68 18.32 7.04
C TYR A 361 5.31 19.35 7.98
N ALA A 362 6.60 19.18 8.32
CA ALA A 362 7.34 20.09 9.20
C ALA A 362 7.51 21.51 8.62
N LYS A 363 7.37 21.69 7.30
CA LYS A 363 7.42 23.00 6.63
C LYS A 363 6.01 23.60 6.44
N LEU A 364 4.94 22.82 6.56
CA LEU A 364 3.58 23.27 6.29
C LEU A 364 2.99 24.00 7.50
N ARG A 365 2.30 25.12 7.24
CA ARG A 365 1.49 25.82 8.23
C ARG A 365 0.16 26.22 7.63
N SER A 366 -0.89 26.19 8.45
CA SER A 366 -2.20 26.74 8.09
C SER A 366 -2.14 28.27 8.06
N PRO A 367 -2.71 28.96 7.06
CA PRO A 367 -2.79 30.43 7.03
C PRO A 367 -3.66 31.03 8.13
N ALA A 368 -4.52 30.21 8.74
CA ALA A 368 -5.39 30.57 9.86
C ALA A 368 -5.08 29.72 11.08
N ALA A 369 -5.34 30.25 12.28
CA ALA A 369 -5.17 29.50 13.51
C ALA A 369 -6.10 28.27 13.54
N THR A 370 -5.55 27.12 13.91
CA THR A 370 -6.25 25.83 13.99
C THR A 370 -6.39 25.34 15.43
N THR A 371 -6.07 26.17 16.42
CA THR A 371 -6.16 25.82 17.84
C THR A 371 -7.55 25.33 18.24
N ILE A 372 -7.60 24.18 18.91
CA ILE A 372 -8.82 23.68 19.54
C ILE A 372 -8.91 24.24 20.97
N SER A 373 -10.14 24.46 21.46
CA SER A 373 -10.37 25.02 22.81
C SER A 373 -9.56 24.28 23.89
N PRO A 374 -8.83 24.99 24.76
CA PRO A 374 -8.18 24.38 25.92
C PRO A 374 -9.15 23.65 26.86
N SER A 375 -10.42 24.06 26.89
CA SER A 375 -11.44 23.48 27.78
C SER A 375 -11.99 22.12 27.32
N ALA A 376 -11.73 21.70 26.08
CA ALA A 376 -12.22 20.41 25.59
C ALA A 376 -11.47 19.25 26.28
N PRO A 377 -12.17 18.17 26.70
CA PRO A 377 -11.52 17.00 27.29
C PRO A 377 -10.58 16.36 26.26
N ARG A 378 -9.39 15.92 26.68
CA ARG A 378 -8.36 15.35 25.81
C ARG A 378 -8.07 13.91 26.18
N ARG A 379 -7.95 13.04 25.19
CA ARG A 379 -7.50 11.65 25.35
C ARG A 379 -6.43 11.35 24.31
N THR A 380 -5.30 10.81 24.76
CA THR A 380 -4.19 10.38 23.90
C THR A 380 -4.27 8.88 23.70
N LEU A 381 -4.09 8.43 22.45
CA LEU A 381 -4.04 7.04 22.06
C LEU A 381 -2.72 6.77 21.32
N GLU A 382 -1.90 5.87 21.85
CA GLU A 382 -0.77 5.32 21.09
C GLU A 382 -1.29 4.25 20.13
N LEU A 383 -0.97 4.41 18.85
CA LEU A 383 -1.33 3.47 17.78
C LEU A 383 -0.05 2.98 17.12
N ARG A 384 0.34 1.74 17.44
CA ARG A 384 1.51 1.09 16.86
C ARG A 384 1.16 0.46 15.53
N LEU A 385 1.74 0.93 14.43
CA LEU A 385 1.56 0.33 13.12
C LEU A 385 2.50 -0.86 13.03
N THR A 386 1.91 -2.06 12.94
CA THR A 386 2.62 -3.34 12.96
C THR A 386 2.34 -4.12 11.69
N GLY A 387 3.27 -4.98 11.30
CA GLY A 387 3.09 -5.78 10.10
C GLY A 387 4.01 -6.98 10.03
N ASN A 388 3.68 -7.91 9.14
CA ASN A 388 4.53 -9.03 8.80
C ASN A 388 4.54 -9.21 7.27
N MET A 389 5.69 -8.99 6.66
CA MET A 389 5.90 -9.14 5.21
C MET A 389 5.73 -10.59 4.72
N GLU A 390 6.01 -11.60 5.54
CA GLU A 390 5.97 -13.00 5.12
C GLU A 390 4.56 -13.56 4.99
N ARG A 391 3.69 -13.22 5.94
CA ARG A 391 2.27 -13.56 5.88
C ARG A 391 1.45 -12.48 5.19
N TYR A 392 2.08 -11.33 4.97
CA TYR A 392 1.48 -10.11 4.46
C TYR A 392 0.24 -9.69 5.26
N VAL A 393 0.40 -9.63 6.58
CA VAL A 393 -0.65 -9.20 7.53
C VAL A 393 -0.24 -7.86 8.11
N TRP A 394 -1.15 -6.90 8.08
CA TRP A 394 -0.92 -5.53 8.50
C TRP A 394 -1.95 -5.15 9.57
N SER A 395 -1.52 -4.44 10.61
CA SER A 395 -2.32 -4.29 11.83
C SER A 395 -2.00 -3.01 12.59
N ILE A 396 -2.90 -2.65 13.51
CA ILE A 396 -2.65 -1.63 14.53
C ILE A 396 -2.58 -2.34 15.89
N ASN A 397 -1.59 -2.01 16.71
CA ASN A 397 -1.36 -2.63 18.03
C ASN A 397 -1.26 -4.17 17.98
N GLY A 398 -0.69 -4.72 16.90
CA GLY A 398 -0.53 -6.17 16.70
C GLY A 398 -1.82 -6.94 16.40
N LYS A 399 -2.94 -6.23 16.18
CA LYS A 399 -4.28 -6.80 15.94
C LYS A 399 -4.90 -6.29 14.64
N THR A 400 -5.43 -7.21 13.83
CA THR A 400 -6.18 -6.85 12.62
C THR A 400 -7.54 -6.25 12.99
N ALA A 401 -8.22 -5.61 12.04
CA ALA A 401 -9.57 -5.09 12.25
C ALA A 401 -10.59 -6.16 12.69
N ARG A 402 -10.39 -7.43 12.29
CA ARG A 402 -11.19 -8.56 12.78
C ARG A 402 -10.99 -8.82 14.27
N GLU A 403 -9.77 -8.64 14.77
CA GLU A 403 -9.39 -8.95 16.16
C GLU A 403 -9.70 -7.77 17.11
N ASP A 404 -9.56 -6.54 16.63
CA ASP A 404 -9.78 -5.31 17.37
C ASP A 404 -10.09 -4.17 16.39
N GLY A 405 -11.35 -4.02 15.98
CA GLY A 405 -11.72 -3.16 14.86
C GLY A 405 -12.27 -1.78 15.23
N VAL A 406 -12.51 -1.48 16.50
CA VAL A 406 -13.33 -0.32 16.91
C VAL A 406 -12.62 0.51 17.98
N ILE A 407 -12.55 1.81 17.76
CA ILE A 407 -12.14 2.81 18.75
C ILE A 407 -13.38 3.61 19.13
N LYS A 408 -13.82 3.50 20.38
CA LYS A 408 -14.99 4.24 20.90
C LYS A 408 -14.64 5.71 21.15
N VAL A 409 -15.52 6.63 20.75
CA VAL A 409 -15.30 8.08 20.76
C VAL A 409 -16.44 8.80 21.46
N SER A 410 -16.10 9.68 22.39
CA SER A 410 -17.05 10.57 23.05
C SER A 410 -17.10 11.91 22.32
N ARG A 411 -18.28 12.28 21.82
CA ARG A 411 -18.48 13.53 21.09
C ARG A 411 -18.06 14.75 21.93
N GLY A 412 -17.31 15.66 21.33
CA GLY A 412 -16.76 16.86 21.96
C GLY A 412 -15.40 16.67 22.63
N GLU A 413 -14.88 15.44 22.68
CA GLU A 413 -13.50 15.20 23.10
C GLU A 413 -12.49 15.52 21.99
N VAL A 414 -11.26 15.79 22.38
CA VAL A 414 -10.11 15.94 21.49
C VAL A 414 -9.28 14.66 21.58
N LEU A 415 -9.17 13.97 20.45
CA LEU A 415 -8.33 12.79 20.34
C LEU A 415 -6.97 13.16 19.77
N ARG A 416 -5.94 12.82 20.53
CA ARG A 416 -4.54 12.87 20.08
C ARG A 416 -4.09 11.46 19.75
N LEU A 417 -3.76 11.21 18.49
CA LEU A 417 -3.25 9.92 18.04
C LEU A 417 -1.74 10.02 17.87
N GLU A 418 -1.00 9.18 18.59
CA GLU A 418 0.44 9.06 18.51
C GLU A 418 0.78 7.78 17.74
N PHE A 419 1.12 7.94 16.47
CA PHE A 419 1.52 6.83 15.62
C PHE A 419 2.97 6.44 15.88
N VAL A 420 3.20 5.14 16.08
CA VAL A 420 4.53 4.54 16.15
C VAL A 420 4.62 3.48 15.07
N ASN A 421 5.45 3.70 14.05
CA ASN A 421 5.61 2.73 12.98
C ASN A 421 6.71 1.73 13.35
N ASP A 422 6.32 0.50 13.69
CA ASP A 422 7.25 -0.58 14.01
C ASP A 422 7.73 -1.34 12.76
N THR A 423 7.37 -0.85 11.58
CA THR A 423 7.66 -1.49 10.30
C THR A 423 8.66 -0.69 9.47
N MET A 424 9.23 -1.35 8.46
CA MET A 424 10.14 -0.75 7.49
C MET A 424 9.41 -0.09 6.31
N MET A 425 8.08 -0.02 6.34
CA MET A 425 7.24 0.50 5.26
C MET A 425 6.58 1.81 5.66
N HIS A 426 6.34 2.68 4.68
CA HIS A 426 5.49 3.84 4.87
C HIS A 426 4.01 3.43 5.02
N HIS A 427 3.25 4.16 5.83
CA HIS A 427 1.81 3.96 6.00
C HIS A 427 1.07 5.31 5.90
N PRO A 428 0.31 5.57 4.81
CA PRO A 428 -0.51 6.77 4.71
C PRO A 428 -1.82 6.54 5.45
N MET A 429 -1.92 7.00 6.69
CA MET A 429 -3.09 6.81 7.55
C MET A 429 -4.17 7.85 7.23
N HIS A 430 -5.36 7.40 6.83
CA HIS A 430 -6.50 8.22 6.47
C HIS A 430 -7.63 8.10 7.50
N LEU A 431 -8.23 9.23 7.88
CA LEU A 431 -9.43 9.30 8.71
C LEU A 431 -10.58 9.91 7.92
N HIS A 432 -11.68 9.17 7.79
CA HIS A 432 -12.90 9.66 7.14
C HIS A 432 -13.60 10.73 7.99
N GLY A 433 -14.35 11.62 7.34
CA GLY A 433 -15.25 12.57 8.00
C GLY A 433 -14.58 13.68 8.81
N HIS A 434 -13.24 13.73 8.89
CA HIS A 434 -12.53 14.68 9.72
C HIS A 434 -11.32 15.27 9.00
N PHE A 435 -11.01 16.53 9.32
CA PHE A 435 -9.66 17.03 9.22
C PHE A 435 -9.00 16.95 10.59
N PHE A 436 -7.74 16.52 10.62
CA PHE A 436 -6.90 16.53 11.81
C PHE A 436 -5.77 17.53 11.64
N ARG A 437 -5.32 18.06 12.78
CA ARG A 437 -4.13 18.90 12.90
C ARG A 437 -2.90 18.00 12.96
N VAL A 438 -1.89 18.28 12.17
CA VAL A 438 -0.59 17.61 12.29
C VAL A 438 0.21 18.32 13.38
N ILE A 439 0.56 17.59 14.43
CA ILE A 439 1.22 18.14 15.61
C ILE A 439 2.71 17.83 15.51
N ASP A 440 3.52 18.89 15.57
CA ASP A 440 4.98 18.79 15.50
C ASP A 440 5.66 19.25 16.80
N GLY A 441 4.90 19.81 17.75
CA GLY A 441 5.43 20.19 19.06
C GLY A 441 6.20 21.52 19.07
N LYS A 442 6.14 22.31 17.98
CA LYS A 442 6.59 23.71 17.94
C LYS A 442 5.43 24.65 18.31
N ASP A 443 5.14 25.61 17.44
CA ASP A 443 3.94 26.43 17.51
C ASP A 443 2.82 25.80 16.67
N ASP A 444 2.10 24.88 17.30
CA ASP A 444 0.94 24.18 16.71
C ASP A 444 -0.30 25.08 16.58
N SER A 445 -0.21 26.39 16.89
CA SER A 445 -1.36 27.29 16.76
C SER A 445 -1.87 27.41 15.33
N HIS A 446 -0.98 27.17 14.35
CA HIS A 446 -1.25 27.16 12.91
C HIS A 446 -0.87 25.80 12.31
N ALA A 447 -1.05 24.71 13.06
CA ALA A 447 -0.84 23.35 12.55
C ALA A 447 -1.65 23.13 11.25
N PRO A 448 -1.06 22.54 10.20
CA PRO A 448 -1.79 22.27 8.96
C PRO A 448 -2.91 21.25 9.22
N LEU A 449 -4.03 21.44 8.50
CA LEU A 449 -5.15 20.50 8.50
C LEU A 449 -4.99 19.51 7.37
N LYS A 450 -5.07 18.23 7.67
CA LYS A 450 -4.98 17.12 6.72
C LYS A 450 -6.02 16.06 7.02
N HIS A 451 -6.24 15.15 6.08
CA HIS A 451 -7.10 13.97 6.27
C HIS A 451 -6.34 12.67 6.04
N THR A 452 -5.14 12.73 5.43
CA THR A 452 -4.24 11.59 5.23
C THR A 452 -2.84 11.95 5.73
N ILE A 453 -2.17 11.08 6.48
CA ILE A 453 -0.83 11.36 7.03
C ILE A 453 0.13 10.19 6.79
N ASP A 454 1.26 10.45 6.14
CA ASP A 454 2.35 9.50 6.04
C ASP A 454 3.06 9.30 7.39
N VAL A 455 3.08 8.06 7.86
CA VAL A 455 3.93 7.64 8.98
C VAL A 455 5.15 6.92 8.42
N PRO A 456 6.35 7.53 8.47
CA PRO A 456 7.54 6.97 7.82
C PRO A 456 8.04 5.71 8.54
N PRO A 457 8.83 4.85 7.86
CA PRO A 457 9.45 3.66 8.42
C PRO A 457 10.15 3.94 9.75
N MET A 458 9.96 3.08 10.75
CA MET A 458 10.59 3.21 12.08
C MET A 458 10.37 4.57 12.77
N GLY A 459 9.38 5.34 12.29
CA GLY A 459 9.15 6.72 12.67
C GLY A 459 7.93 6.96 13.54
N ARG A 460 7.68 8.22 13.87
CA ARG A 460 6.51 8.66 14.64
C ARG A 460 5.81 9.85 13.99
N ARG A 461 4.50 9.93 14.18
CA ARG A 461 3.67 11.09 13.81
C ARG A 461 2.58 11.29 14.86
N THR A 462 2.26 12.55 15.13
CA THR A 462 1.18 12.89 16.06
C THR A 462 0.15 13.72 15.32
N ILE A 463 -1.12 13.35 15.47
CA ILE A 463 -2.24 14.14 14.97
C ILE A 463 -3.24 14.42 16.09
N GLU A 464 -4.02 15.49 15.94
CA GLU A 464 -5.05 15.89 16.88
C GLU A 464 -6.31 16.34 16.14
N PHE A 465 -7.48 15.81 16.52
CA PHE A 465 -8.76 16.28 15.99
C PHE A 465 -9.81 16.42 17.10
N LEU A 466 -10.77 17.31 16.87
CA LEU A 466 -11.96 17.43 17.71
C LEU A 466 -12.98 16.41 17.18
N ALA A 467 -13.49 15.56 18.06
CA ALA A 467 -14.52 14.60 17.72
C ALA A 467 -15.91 15.27 17.73
N ASP A 468 -16.23 16.08 16.73
CA ASP A 468 -17.48 16.86 16.65
C ASP A 468 -18.54 16.28 15.70
N GLU A 469 -18.20 15.22 14.97
CA GLU A 469 -19.11 14.47 14.11
C GLU A 469 -20.00 13.48 14.89
N HIS A 470 -20.74 12.66 14.15
CA HIS A 470 -21.59 11.57 14.66
C HIS A 470 -21.46 10.34 13.75
N GLY A 471 -21.82 9.16 14.25
CA GLY A 471 -21.80 7.92 13.46
C GLY A 471 -20.48 7.16 13.54
N ASP A 472 -20.27 6.27 12.57
CA ASP A 472 -19.07 5.44 12.47
C ASP A 472 -18.17 5.91 11.33
N TRP A 473 -16.90 6.16 11.61
CA TRP A 473 -15.94 6.70 10.64
C TRP A 473 -14.76 5.76 10.45
N LEU A 474 -14.50 5.39 9.20
CA LEU A 474 -13.39 4.52 8.88
C LEU A 474 -12.04 5.23 9.08
N PHE A 475 -11.08 4.50 9.65
CA PHE A 475 -9.70 4.91 9.82
C PHE A 475 -8.78 3.79 9.36
N HIS A 476 -7.93 4.03 8.36
CA HIS A 476 -7.14 2.95 7.77
C HIS A 476 -5.86 3.44 7.10
N CYS A 477 -4.95 2.50 6.87
CA CYS A 477 -3.85 2.72 5.94
C CYS A 477 -4.39 2.76 4.51
N HIS A 478 -4.04 3.79 3.74
CA HIS A 478 -4.48 3.95 2.35
C HIS A 478 -3.55 3.24 1.36
N LEU A 479 -2.57 2.46 1.83
CA LEU A 479 -1.94 1.44 1.00
C LEU A 479 -2.95 0.29 0.86
N LEU A 480 -3.55 0.14 -0.32
CA LEU A 480 -4.73 -0.70 -0.57
C LEU A 480 -4.59 -2.11 0.01
N TYR A 481 -3.45 -2.77 -0.24
CA TYR A 481 -3.22 -4.13 0.22
C TYR A 481 -3.01 -4.23 1.75
N HIS A 482 -2.54 -3.17 2.41
CA HIS A 482 -2.44 -3.11 3.88
C HIS A 482 -3.82 -2.97 4.54
N MET A 483 -4.70 -2.16 3.95
CA MET A 483 -6.09 -2.05 4.41
C MET A 483 -6.79 -3.41 4.38
N HIS A 484 -6.74 -4.09 3.24
CA HIS A 484 -7.44 -5.37 3.02
C HIS A 484 -6.89 -6.53 3.84
N THR A 485 -5.72 -6.39 4.44
CA THR A 485 -5.08 -7.41 5.27
C THR A 485 -5.12 -7.06 6.76
N GLY A 486 -5.81 -5.96 7.12
CA GLY A 486 -6.27 -5.71 8.48
C GLY A 486 -5.84 -4.39 9.12
N MET A 487 -5.11 -3.49 8.42
CA MET A 487 -4.67 -2.21 8.99
C MET A 487 -5.77 -1.14 8.91
N SER A 488 -6.87 -1.40 9.61
CA SER A 488 -8.01 -0.50 9.73
C SER A 488 -8.65 -0.56 11.12
N ARG A 489 -9.39 0.49 11.45
CA ARG A 489 -10.23 0.68 12.62
C ARG A 489 -11.44 1.51 12.23
N VAL A 490 -12.48 1.48 13.07
CA VAL A 490 -13.61 2.39 13.00
C VAL A 490 -13.63 3.25 14.24
N PHE A 491 -13.61 4.57 14.08
CA PHE A 491 -13.97 5.48 15.16
C PHE A 491 -15.50 5.50 15.28
N SER A 492 -16.02 4.91 16.34
CA SER A 492 -17.45 4.75 16.58
C SER A 492 -17.88 5.68 17.71
N TYR A 493 -18.78 6.61 17.40
CA TYR A 493 -19.25 7.59 18.37
C TYR A 493 -20.26 6.96 19.35
N ASP A 494 -20.08 7.22 20.64
CA ASP A 494 -20.86 6.62 21.74
C ASP A 494 -22.31 7.14 21.79
N ASP A 495 -22.61 8.25 21.13
CA ASP A 495 -23.97 8.82 21.07
C ASP A 495 -24.96 7.99 20.23
N GLN A 496 -24.48 6.93 19.59
CA GLN A 496 -25.28 5.92 18.89
C GLN A 496 -25.91 4.87 19.83
N GLY A 497 -25.53 4.86 21.12
CA GLY A 497 -26.04 3.96 22.14
C GLY A 497 -25.05 2.88 22.57
N GLU A 498 -25.19 2.39 23.81
CA GLU A 498 -24.24 1.45 24.43
C GLU A 498 -24.15 0.09 23.69
N ASP A 499 -25.24 -0.35 23.08
CA ASP A 499 -25.31 -1.62 22.34
C ASP A 499 -24.88 -1.49 20.85
N HIS A 500 -24.52 -0.29 20.39
CA HIS A 500 -24.14 -0.08 18.99
C HIS A 500 -22.77 -0.70 18.67
N THR A 501 -22.77 -1.61 17.70
CA THR A 501 -21.58 -2.22 17.14
C THR A 501 -21.50 -1.93 15.64
N PRO A 502 -20.43 -1.26 15.16
CA PRO A 502 -20.22 -1.03 13.74
C PRO A 502 -20.16 -2.34 12.95
N ASP A 503 -20.77 -2.37 11.77
CA ASP A 503 -20.54 -3.44 10.80
C ASP A 503 -19.26 -3.14 10.01
N LEU A 504 -18.23 -3.96 10.24
CA LEU A 504 -16.92 -3.78 9.63
C LEU A 504 -16.85 -4.34 8.20
N GLY A 505 -17.90 -5.01 7.70
CA GLY A 505 -17.95 -5.55 6.34
C GLY A 505 -16.70 -6.33 5.95
N GLU A 506 -16.20 -6.07 4.73
CA GLU A 506 -15.00 -6.70 4.16
C GLU A 506 -13.73 -6.48 5.02
N MET A 507 -13.70 -5.45 5.86
CA MET A 507 -12.51 -5.12 6.67
C MET A 507 -12.30 -6.09 7.84
N ALA A 508 -13.36 -6.77 8.29
CA ALA A 508 -13.27 -7.81 9.32
C ALA A 508 -13.16 -9.24 8.75
N GLU A 509 -13.07 -9.38 7.42
CA GLU A 509 -12.81 -10.65 6.80
C GLU A 509 -11.38 -11.14 7.11
N ASP A 510 -11.23 -12.45 7.25
CA ASP A 510 -9.93 -13.13 7.35
C ASP A 510 -9.96 -14.33 6.38
N PRO A 511 -9.88 -14.05 5.06
CA PRO A 511 -10.10 -15.06 4.04
C PRO A 511 -8.97 -16.10 4.04
N ILE A 512 -9.34 -17.32 3.65
CA ILE A 512 -8.38 -18.42 3.49
C ILE A 512 -7.81 -18.36 2.06
N TYR A 513 -6.49 -18.34 1.97
CA TYR A 513 -5.75 -18.39 0.73
C TYR A 513 -5.13 -19.76 0.52
N PHE A 514 -5.36 -20.32 -0.66
CA PHE A 514 -4.69 -21.55 -1.09
C PHE A 514 -3.38 -21.22 -1.80
N MET A 515 -2.33 -21.94 -1.43
CA MET A 515 -1.01 -21.88 -2.05
C MET A 515 -0.53 -23.30 -2.33
N ALA A 516 0.25 -23.47 -3.38
CA ALA A 516 0.93 -24.73 -3.66
C ALA A 516 2.34 -24.47 -4.15
N ASP A 517 3.34 -24.98 -3.44
CA ASP A 517 4.73 -24.89 -3.85
C ASP A 517 5.40 -26.26 -3.76
N GLY A 518 6.36 -26.51 -4.64
CA GLY A 518 7.02 -27.80 -4.69
C GLY A 518 7.93 -27.93 -5.89
N ASN A 519 8.52 -29.10 -6.04
CA ASN A 519 9.38 -29.44 -7.14
C ASN A 519 9.14 -30.86 -7.63
N ILE A 520 9.46 -31.06 -8.91
CA ILE A 520 9.48 -32.37 -9.55
C ILE A 520 10.85 -32.51 -10.17
N GLN A 521 11.62 -33.48 -9.69
CA GLN A 521 13.00 -33.73 -10.07
C GLN A 521 13.16 -35.17 -10.57
N SER A 522 14.27 -35.45 -11.24
CA SER A 522 14.57 -36.79 -11.79
C SER A 522 14.70 -37.91 -10.74
N HIS A 523 14.84 -37.55 -9.47
CA HIS A 523 15.15 -38.45 -8.35
C HIS A 523 14.16 -38.32 -7.18
N MET A 524 13.37 -37.25 -7.13
CA MET A 524 12.41 -37.00 -6.07
C MET A 524 11.36 -35.97 -6.46
N SER A 525 10.29 -35.86 -5.68
CA SER A 525 9.37 -34.73 -5.68
C SER A 525 9.01 -34.37 -4.26
N MET A 526 9.17 -33.09 -3.91
CA MET A 526 8.75 -32.57 -2.62
C MET A 526 7.90 -31.32 -2.79
N GLY A 527 7.08 -31.00 -1.80
CA GLY A 527 6.34 -29.75 -1.79
C GLY A 527 5.28 -29.68 -0.70
N MET A 528 4.47 -28.63 -0.76
CA MET A 528 3.45 -28.33 0.23
C MET A 528 2.24 -27.65 -0.40
N LEU A 529 1.06 -28.08 0.00
CA LEU A 529 -0.20 -27.36 -0.17
C LEU A 529 -0.51 -26.63 1.14
N THR A 530 -0.88 -25.36 1.06
CA THR A 530 -1.18 -24.54 2.24
C THR A 530 -2.53 -23.85 2.08
N LEU A 531 -3.40 -23.99 3.09
CA LEU A 531 -4.54 -23.11 3.32
C LEU A 531 -4.20 -22.16 4.46
N MET A 532 -4.02 -20.88 4.15
CA MET A 532 -3.51 -19.87 5.07
C MET A 532 -4.55 -18.77 5.34
N ASN A 533 -4.70 -18.37 6.60
CA ASN A 533 -5.32 -17.09 6.98
C ASN A 533 -4.39 -16.28 7.90
N ALA A 534 -4.84 -15.20 8.54
CA ALA A 534 -3.95 -14.32 9.32
C ALA A 534 -3.16 -15.06 10.42
N ARG A 535 -3.72 -16.10 11.04
CA ARG A 535 -3.13 -16.78 12.21
C ARG A 535 -2.94 -18.29 12.07
N ASN A 536 -3.45 -18.93 11.02
CA ASN A 536 -3.42 -20.38 10.87
C ASN A 536 -2.94 -20.80 9.48
N ASP A 537 -2.18 -21.88 9.45
CA ASP A 537 -1.84 -22.64 8.25
C ASP A 537 -2.38 -24.06 8.41
N PHE A 538 -3.07 -24.56 7.39
CA PHE A 538 -3.35 -25.98 7.25
C PHE A 538 -2.53 -26.47 6.06
N THR A 539 -1.53 -27.30 6.35
CA THR A 539 -0.54 -27.75 5.38
C THR A 539 -0.71 -29.22 5.07
N ALA A 540 -0.50 -29.59 3.81
CA ALA A 540 -0.26 -30.97 3.38
C ALA A 540 1.06 -30.98 2.60
N SER A 541 2.14 -31.45 3.21
CA SER A 541 3.43 -31.62 2.54
C SER A 541 3.61 -33.04 2.05
N TRP A 542 4.41 -33.19 1.00
CA TRP A 542 4.85 -34.48 0.49
C TRP A 542 6.34 -34.44 0.23
N ASP A 543 6.98 -35.57 0.44
CA ASP A 543 8.30 -35.92 -0.04
C ASP A 543 8.19 -37.32 -0.65
N VAL A 544 8.68 -37.49 -1.88
CA VAL A 544 8.61 -38.74 -2.62
C VAL A 544 9.93 -38.98 -3.32
N GLY A 545 10.68 -39.97 -2.88
CA GLY A 545 11.93 -40.42 -3.48
C GLY A 545 11.73 -41.47 -4.58
N ILE A 546 12.62 -41.49 -5.57
CA ILE A 546 12.61 -42.47 -6.67
C ILE A 546 13.94 -43.21 -6.70
N HIS A 547 13.92 -44.49 -6.31
CA HIS A 547 15.09 -45.36 -6.37
C HIS A 547 15.12 -46.16 -7.68
N HIS A 548 16.29 -46.25 -8.29
CA HIS A 548 16.53 -47.10 -9.46
C HIS A 548 17.33 -48.33 -9.04
N ASP A 549 16.73 -49.50 -9.11
CA ASP A 549 17.47 -50.74 -8.86
C ASP A 549 18.34 -51.13 -10.08
N HIS A 550 19.34 -51.99 -9.85
CA HIS A 550 20.25 -52.47 -10.90
C HIS A 550 19.62 -53.47 -11.90
N MET A 551 18.34 -53.84 -11.71
CA MET A 551 17.57 -54.80 -12.50
C MET A 551 16.44 -54.14 -13.33
N GLY A 552 16.25 -52.82 -13.21
CA GLY A 552 15.23 -52.04 -13.95
C GLY A 552 13.89 -51.86 -13.23
N GLY A 553 13.81 -52.16 -11.93
CA GLY A 553 12.67 -51.83 -11.06
C GLY A 553 12.77 -50.41 -10.48
N HIS A 554 11.60 -49.85 -10.13
CA HIS A 554 11.48 -48.59 -9.40
C HIS A 554 10.91 -48.89 -8.00
N ASP A 555 11.60 -48.44 -6.96
CA ASP A 555 11.08 -48.39 -5.60
C ASP A 555 10.84 -46.94 -5.19
N TYR A 556 9.82 -46.70 -4.38
CA TYR A 556 9.37 -45.35 -4.02
C TYR A 556 9.20 -45.24 -2.50
N ASP A 557 9.90 -44.29 -1.91
CA ASP A 557 9.69 -43.88 -0.53
C ASP A 557 8.86 -42.60 -0.53
N TYR A 558 7.92 -42.48 0.41
CA TYR A 558 7.16 -41.26 0.62
C TYR A 558 7.00 -40.94 2.10
N GLU A 559 7.01 -39.63 2.37
CA GLU A 559 6.56 -39.06 3.63
C GLU A 559 5.54 -37.96 3.31
N ALA A 560 4.44 -37.90 4.05
CA ALA A 560 3.46 -36.85 3.90
C ALA A 560 2.98 -36.34 5.27
N ASP A 561 3.09 -35.03 5.50
CA ASP A 561 2.65 -34.41 6.74
C ASP A 561 1.39 -33.58 6.50
N PHE A 562 0.35 -33.86 7.28
CA PHE A 562 -0.84 -33.02 7.40
C PHE A 562 -0.76 -32.28 8.71
N ALA A 563 -0.59 -30.95 8.70
CA ALA A 563 -0.39 -30.17 9.92
C ALA A 563 -1.29 -28.94 9.97
N TRP A 564 -1.80 -28.66 11.17
CA TRP A 564 -2.27 -27.34 11.54
C TRP A 564 -1.15 -26.61 12.26
N LYS A 565 -0.73 -25.47 11.71
CA LYS A 565 0.25 -24.58 12.33
C LYS A 565 -0.43 -23.31 12.80
N ARG A 566 -0.22 -22.95 14.06
CA ARG A 566 -0.70 -21.70 14.66
C ARG A 566 0.44 -20.69 14.69
N TYR A 567 0.25 -19.58 13.99
CA TYR A 567 1.19 -18.47 13.93
C TYR A 567 1.03 -17.56 15.16
N ILE A 568 2.14 -17.31 15.86
CA ILE A 568 2.17 -16.47 17.06
C ILE A 568 2.86 -15.14 16.73
N ASP A 569 4.07 -15.20 16.20
CA ASP A 569 4.87 -14.04 15.78
C ASP A 569 5.82 -14.44 14.62
N PRO A 570 6.53 -13.49 13.99
CA PRO A 570 7.36 -13.79 12.82
C PRO A 570 8.38 -14.92 13.06
N ASN A 571 8.86 -15.08 14.29
CA ASN A 571 9.90 -16.04 14.63
C ASN A 571 9.38 -17.30 15.31
N PHE A 572 8.08 -17.44 15.61
CA PHE A 572 7.57 -18.57 16.37
C PHE A 572 6.19 -19.05 15.90
N ARG A 573 6.08 -20.37 15.71
CA ARG A 573 4.84 -21.07 15.36
C ARG A 573 4.74 -22.36 16.17
N THR A 574 3.51 -22.79 16.44
CA THR A 574 3.24 -24.11 17.02
C THR A 574 2.59 -24.99 15.97
N LEU A 575 2.78 -26.31 16.02
CA LEU A 575 2.21 -27.24 15.05
C LEU A 575 1.64 -28.48 15.73
N LEU A 576 0.55 -29.00 15.17
CA LEU A 576 -0.01 -30.31 15.44
C LEU A 576 -0.37 -30.96 14.11
N GLY A 577 -0.05 -32.23 13.94
CA GLY A 577 -0.27 -32.89 12.66
C GLY A 577 -0.25 -34.41 12.73
N TYR A 578 -0.27 -35.01 11.56
CA TYR A 578 -0.17 -36.44 11.34
C TYR A 578 0.77 -36.69 10.17
N ARG A 579 1.71 -37.61 10.36
CA ARG A 579 2.70 -38.04 9.38
C ARG A 579 2.31 -39.41 8.84
N LEU A 580 2.26 -39.50 7.53
CA LEU A 580 2.16 -40.76 6.80
C LEU A 580 3.53 -41.11 6.23
N THR A 581 3.92 -42.37 6.31
CA THR A 581 5.16 -42.85 5.68
C THR A 581 5.06 -44.31 5.27
N ASN A 582 5.82 -44.70 4.25
CA ASN A 582 6.07 -46.10 3.93
C ASN A 582 7.51 -46.54 4.18
N ASP A 583 8.30 -45.70 4.86
CA ASP A 583 9.64 -46.05 5.32
C ASP A 583 9.53 -47.32 6.20
N PRO A 584 10.23 -48.41 5.86
CA PRO A 584 10.10 -49.69 6.57
C PRO A 584 10.49 -49.63 8.04
N ASP A 585 11.26 -48.61 8.44
CA ASP A 585 11.70 -48.40 9.82
C ASP A 585 10.79 -47.42 10.59
N ALA A 586 9.66 -46.98 10.00
CA ALA A 586 8.77 -45.99 10.61
C ALA A 586 7.27 -46.29 10.41
N GLU A 587 6.45 -45.89 11.39
CA GLU A 587 4.98 -45.98 11.30
C GLU A 587 4.33 -44.59 11.15
N ASP A 588 3.06 -44.60 10.73
CA ASP A 588 2.21 -43.42 10.70
C ASP A 588 1.98 -42.90 12.12
N ARG A 589 2.15 -41.59 12.34
CA ARG A 589 2.22 -41.03 13.70
C ARG A 589 1.66 -39.63 13.84
N PHE A 590 1.11 -39.34 15.02
CA PHE A 590 0.75 -37.98 15.38
C PHE A 590 2.02 -37.20 15.71
N ILE A 591 2.11 -35.97 15.24
CA ILE A 591 3.25 -35.09 15.52
C ILE A 591 2.78 -33.81 16.21
N GLY A 592 3.56 -33.34 17.17
CA GLY A 592 3.32 -32.06 17.83
C GLY A 592 4.63 -31.34 18.09
N GLY A 593 4.67 -30.03 17.89
CA GLY A 593 5.93 -29.32 17.93
C GLY A 593 5.86 -27.81 17.80
N ILE A 594 7.04 -27.24 17.59
CA ILE A 594 7.25 -25.81 17.41
C ILE A 594 8.21 -25.56 16.24
N GLU A 595 8.03 -24.42 15.59
CA GLU A 595 8.99 -23.85 14.66
C GLU A 595 9.49 -22.53 15.24
N TYR A 596 10.80 -22.35 15.28
CA TYR A 596 11.44 -21.12 15.73
C TYR A 596 12.49 -20.64 14.73
N ARG A 597 12.59 -19.33 14.55
CA ARG A 597 13.60 -18.72 13.68
C ARG A 597 14.81 -18.24 14.47
N LEU A 598 15.94 -18.89 14.22
CA LEU A 598 17.23 -18.52 14.76
C LEU A 598 17.84 -17.31 14.00
N PRO A 599 18.84 -16.63 14.59
CA PRO A 599 19.68 -15.68 13.87
C PRO A 599 20.15 -16.23 12.52
N TYR A 600 20.39 -15.33 11.56
CA TYR A 600 20.70 -15.65 10.17
C TYR A 600 19.51 -16.24 9.39
N MET A 601 18.29 -15.98 9.87
CA MET A 601 17.04 -16.42 9.25
C MET A 601 17.03 -17.93 8.99
N VAL A 602 17.54 -18.71 9.95
CA VAL A 602 17.51 -20.18 9.91
C VAL A 602 16.22 -20.63 10.59
N TRP A 603 15.37 -21.32 9.85
CA TRP A 603 14.15 -21.91 10.40
C TRP A 603 14.49 -23.25 11.04
N THR A 604 14.12 -23.42 12.30
CA THR A 604 14.31 -24.68 13.02
C THR A 604 12.99 -25.23 13.51
N GLY A 605 12.74 -26.52 13.26
CA GLY A 605 11.61 -27.26 13.79
C GLY A 605 12.04 -28.20 14.91
N LEU A 606 11.19 -28.36 15.92
CA LEU A 606 11.26 -29.45 16.88
C LEU A 606 9.89 -30.10 16.95
N THR A 607 9.80 -31.37 16.57
CA THR A 607 8.57 -32.17 16.66
C THR A 607 8.81 -33.41 17.50
N ILE A 608 7.83 -33.76 18.33
CA ILE A 608 7.77 -35.03 19.04
C ILE A 608 6.57 -35.79 18.49
N ASP A 609 6.77 -37.06 18.17
CA ASP A 609 5.69 -37.91 17.70
C ASP A 609 5.05 -38.76 18.80
N SER A 610 4.00 -39.51 18.43
CA SER A 610 3.26 -40.39 19.35
C SER A 610 4.06 -41.59 19.85
N GLU A 611 5.20 -41.93 19.24
CA GLU A 611 6.10 -42.99 19.69
C GLU A 611 7.17 -42.46 20.66
N GLY A 612 7.30 -41.13 20.73
CA GLY A 612 8.24 -40.43 21.60
C GLY A 612 9.53 -40.05 20.89
N ASP A 613 9.61 -40.24 19.58
CA ASP A 613 10.75 -39.81 18.78
C ASP A 613 10.72 -38.31 18.53
N ALA A 614 11.90 -37.71 18.60
CA ALA A 614 12.11 -36.29 18.40
C ALA A 614 12.79 -36.06 17.06
N ARG A 615 12.20 -35.19 16.24
CA ARG A 615 12.79 -34.70 15.00
C ARG A 615 13.13 -33.22 15.11
N ILE A 616 14.35 -32.90 14.70
CA ILE A 616 14.90 -31.55 14.64
C ILE A 616 15.22 -31.24 13.18
N THR A 617 14.65 -30.15 12.66
CA THR A 617 14.94 -29.66 11.32
C THR A 617 15.65 -28.31 11.38
N ALA A 618 16.48 -28.01 10.39
CA ALA A 618 17.08 -26.70 10.18
C ALA A 618 17.16 -26.39 8.69
N MET A 619 16.44 -25.36 8.24
CA MET A 619 16.38 -24.93 6.85
C MET A 619 16.90 -23.51 6.67
N LYS A 620 17.67 -23.29 5.60
CA LYS A 620 18.15 -21.97 5.20
C LYS A 620 18.24 -21.81 3.69
N ASP A 621 17.68 -20.71 3.21
CA ASP A 621 17.89 -20.22 1.85
C ASP A 621 18.92 -19.07 1.82
N PHE A 622 19.93 -19.21 0.98
CA PHE A 622 20.93 -18.20 0.70
C PHE A 622 20.67 -17.55 -0.66
N GLN A 623 20.22 -16.30 -0.68
CA GLN A 623 19.99 -15.56 -1.93
C GLN A 623 21.33 -15.14 -2.55
N LEU A 624 21.89 -15.98 -3.42
CA LEU A 624 23.20 -15.74 -4.04
C LEU A 624 23.14 -14.54 -4.99
N THR A 625 22.18 -14.55 -5.92
CA THR A 625 21.87 -13.47 -6.87
C THR A 625 20.38 -13.11 -6.78
N PRO A 626 19.88 -12.03 -7.38
CA PRO A 626 18.44 -11.75 -7.39
C PRO A 626 17.55 -12.91 -7.87
N ARG A 627 18.05 -13.84 -8.69
CA ARG A 627 17.27 -14.98 -9.20
C ARG A 627 17.76 -16.36 -8.78
N LEU A 628 18.93 -16.45 -8.16
CA LEU A 628 19.56 -17.71 -7.80
C LEU A 628 19.68 -17.82 -6.29
N SER A 629 19.07 -18.85 -5.71
CA SER A 629 19.22 -19.22 -4.30
C SER A 629 19.93 -20.55 -4.16
N LEU A 630 20.67 -20.71 -3.05
CA LEU A 630 21.15 -22.00 -2.54
C LEU A 630 20.25 -22.37 -1.36
N MET A 631 19.54 -23.48 -1.49
CA MET A 631 18.64 -24.04 -0.49
C MET A 631 19.40 -25.11 0.28
N THR A 632 19.22 -25.17 1.60
CA THR A 632 19.85 -26.22 2.43
C THR A 632 18.90 -26.63 3.53
N ASN A 633 18.69 -27.93 3.66
CA ASN A 633 17.87 -28.55 4.69
C ASN A 633 18.71 -29.59 5.46
N LEU A 634 18.59 -29.56 6.78
CA LEU A 634 19.20 -30.54 7.68
C LEU A 634 18.09 -31.14 8.54
N GLU A 635 18.08 -32.46 8.69
CA GLU A 635 17.13 -33.18 9.52
C GLU A 635 17.87 -34.20 10.39
N TYR A 636 17.54 -34.19 11.68
CA TYR A 636 17.96 -35.21 12.64
C TYR A 636 16.73 -35.76 13.34
N ASP A 637 16.50 -37.05 13.19
CA ASP A 637 15.42 -37.80 13.83
C ASP A 637 16.04 -38.80 14.81
N THR A 638 15.45 -38.98 16.00
CA THR A 638 15.96 -39.96 16.97
C THR A 638 15.66 -41.40 16.58
N GLY A 639 14.63 -41.61 15.75
CA GLY A 639 14.24 -42.92 15.22
C GLY A 639 14.97 -43.31 13.92
N SER A 640 15.50 -42.35 13.16
CA SER A 640 16.20 -42.59 11.88
C SER A 640 17.62 -42.00 11.80
N GLN A 641 18.27 -42.12 10.63
CA GLN A 641 19.58 -41.49 10.38
C GLN A 641 19.44 -39.99 10.09
N PHE A 642 20.57 -39.27 10.20
CA PHE A 642 20.72 -37.86 9.83
C PHE A 642 20.57 -37.69 8.32
N ARG A 643 19.60 -36.87 7.89
CA ARG A 643 19.32 -36.57 6.48
C ARG A 643 19.65 -35.11 6.16
N TRP A 644 20.07 -34.84 4.94
CA TRP A 644 20.31 -33.47 4.50
C TRP A 644 20.18 -33.33 3.00
N SER A 645 19.73 -32.16 2.56
CA SER A 645 19.70 -31.80 1.15
C SER A 645 20.29 -30.41 0.91
N THR A 646 20.87 -30.22 -0.28
CA THR A 646 21.33 -28.91 -0.74
C THR A 646 21.10 -28.77 -2.23
N GLY A 647 20.60 -27.60 -2.65
CA GLY A 647 20.22 -27.40 -4.05
C GLY A 647 20.28 -25.95 -4.49
N LEU A 648 20.30 -25.75 -5.80
CA LEU A 648 20.21 -24.44 -6.44
C LEU A 648 18.82 -24.28 -7.05
N SER A 649 18.18 -23.14 -6.80
CA SER A 649 16.92 -22.75 -7.45
C SER A 649 17.12 -21.46 -8.24
N TYR A 650 16.85 -21.51 -9.54
CA TYR A 650 16.87 -20.36 -10.43
C TYR A 650 15.46 -19.94 -10.84
N THR A 651 15.00 -18.77 -10.39
CA THR A 651 13.67 -18.24 -10.67
C THR A 651 13.55 -17.77 -12.13
N LEU A 652 12.72 -18.47 -12.93
CA LEU A 652 12.44 -18.13 -14.32
C LEU A 652 11.28 -17.15 -14.44
N THR A 653 10.19 -17.46 -13.75
CA THR A 653 8.95 -16.69 -13.75
C THR A 653 8.39 -16.62 -12.33
N LYS A 654 7.31 -15.86 -12.15
CA LYS A 654 6.53 -15.80 -10.91
C LYS A 654 6.10 -17.17 -10.36
N ARG A 655 5.98 -18.17 -11.24
CA ARG A 655 5.42 -19.50 -10.92
C ARG A 655 6.37 -20.65 -11.14
N LEU A 656 7.53 -20.44 -11.76
CA LEU A 656 8.44 -21.52 -12.18
C LEU A 656 9.91 -21.19 -11.88
N SER A 657 10.63 -22.19 -11.41
CA SER A 657 12.10 -22.18 -11.26
C SER A 657 12.73 -23.44 -11.84
N LEU A 658 14.00 -23.35 -12.23
CA LEU A 658 14.84 -24.53 -12.46
C LEU A 658 15.48 -24.93 -11.14
N ILE A 659 15.49 -26.22 -10.82
CA ILE A 659 16.05 -26.73 -9.58
C ILE A 659 17.05 -27.84 -9.87
N THR A 660 18.15 -27.84 -9.13
CA THR A 660 19.07 -28.96 -9.00
C THR A 660 19.35 -29.20 -7.54
N GLU A 661 19.28 -30.43 -7.08
CA GLU A 661 19.39 -30.78 -5.67
C GLU A 661 20.22 -32.06 -5.51
N TYR A 662 20.99 -32.10 -4.44
CA TYR A 662 21.54 -33.32 -3.90
C TYR A 662 20.84 -33.59 -2.57
N ASP A 663 20.22 -34.75 -2.48
CA ASP A 663 19.63 -35.30 -1.26
C ASP A 663 20.48 -36.47 -0.75
N SER A 664 20.63 -36.62 0.57
CA SER A 664 21.47 -37.66 1.16
C SER A 664 20.98 -39.07 0.87
N ASP A 665 19.68 -39.24 0.67
CA ASP A 665 19.02 -40.54 0.53
C ASP A 665 18.71 -40.83 -0.94
N HIS A 666 18.39 -39.79 -1.72
CA HIS A 666 18.01 -39.93 -3.13
C HIS A 666 19.08 -39.49 -4.14
N GLY A 667 20.22 -38.96 -3.67
CA GLY A 667 21.34 -38.56 -4.51
C GLY A 667 21.10 -37.26 -5.28
N PHE A 668 21.71 -37.11 -6.46
CA PHE A 668 21.61 -35.89 -7.26
C PHE A 668 20.50 -35.97 -8.30
N GLY A 669 19.75 -34.89 -8.45
CA GLY A 669 18.91 -34.69 -9.61
C GLY A 669 18.59 -33.25 -9.92
N GLY A 670 17.76 -33.08 -10.95
CA GLY A 670 17.31 -31.78 -11.37
C GLY A 670 15.94 -31.82 -12.00
N GLY A 671 15.30 -30.67 -12.05
CA GLY A 671 13.94 -30.53 -12.53
C GLY A 671 13.39 -29.13 -12.40
N ILE A 672 12.10 -29.03 -12.12
CA ILE A 672 11.34 -27.78 -12.12
C ILE A 672 10.70 -27.59 -10.76
N GLY A 673 10.86 -26.39 -10.20
CA GLY A 673 10.06 -25.90 -9.08
C GLY A 673 8.84 -25.15 -9.59
N PHE A 674 7.71 -25.33 -8.90
CA PHE A 674 6.48 -24.59 -9.14
C PHE A 674 6.02 -23.86 -7.88
N ARG A 675 5.33 -22.73 -8.07
CA ARG A 675 4.72 -21.92 -7.01
C ARG A 675 3.40 -21.34 -7.53
N PHE A 676 2.28 -21.76 -6.94
CA PHE A 676 0.93 -21.31 -7.25
C PHE A 676 0.38 -20.44 -6.14
#